data_AF-A0A4W4H024-F1
#
_entry.id   AF-A0A4W4H024-F1
#
_cell.length_a   1.000
_cell.length_b   1.000
_cell.length_c   1.000
_cell.angle_alpha   90.00
_cell.angle_beta   90.00
_cell.angle_gamma   90.00
#
_symmetry.space_group_name_H-M   'P 1'
#
loop_
_entity.id
_entity.type
_entity.pdbx_description
1 polymer ?
#
loop_
_entity_poly.entity_id
_entity_poly.type
_entity_poly.pdbx_seq_one_letter_code
_entity_poly.pdbx_strand_id
1 'polypeptide(L)'
;MCVCVCLVCRDSSNESGQGDSVSLSLSVSELEDTGEGKSKKKRGRPGRPPAASKKARKSPVDKGGRRPNGMAQHNGQGGDPSTLFEVVKLGKSAMQSVVDDWIESYKQDRDMALLDLINFFIQCSGCKGTVRIEMFRNMQNAEIIRKMTEEFDEDSGDYPLTIAGPQWKKFRYNFCEFICVLIRQCQYSIIYDEYMMDTVISLLTGLSDSQVRAFRHTSTLAAMKLMTALVNVALNLSINQDNTQRQYEAERNKVAGKRATDKLELLLEKRKELQENQDEIENMMNSIFKGIFVHRYRDAIAEIRAICIEEIGVWMKLYSDAFLNDSYLKYVGWTLHDRQGEVRLKCLKALQTLYTNRGLFPKLELFTNRFKDRIVSMTLDKEYDVAVEAIRLVTLILHGSEDALSNEDCENVYHLVYSAHRPVAVAAGEFLHRKLFSRHDPQAEEALAKRRGRNSPNGNLIRMLVLFFLESELHEHAAYLVDSLWDSSQELLKDWDCMIELLLEEPVQGEEALGDRHESALIELMVCTIRQAAEAHPPVGRGTGKRVLTAKEKKTQIDDKNKLTEHFIIALPMLLSKYQADAEKVANLLQIPQFFDLEVYSSGRMEKHLDALLKQIRLVVEKHTETEVLEACSKTYSILCSEEYTIMNRVDIARSQLIDELTDRFSHSVEDLLQEGDEADDDDIYSVLSSLKKLTAFHNAHDLTKWDLFKNCYRLLKMGIEQGSMPEQIAVQALQCSHYSILWQLVRITEGSPSKYYNDYGDIIKETLSKTRQTDKIQCAKTLILSLQQLFNELVQDQGPNLDRTSSHVSGIKELARRFALTFGLDQIKTREAVATLHKDGIDFAFKFPNPKGAEYPPTNLAFLEVLCEFSSKLLRQDKKTVHSYLEKFMTEYMMERREDVWLPLIAYRNSLLTGGDEDRMSVTTGSTTSRASTVRSKRGRPPLHKKLPEESGDGSWVMRNDSLQTPGGLQTPQLTSTVLRENPRQAAEHIPDQDSSEPGSEPDFIHNPQMQMSWLDQQKMEEVNRKDRGGMNYMKARSGGVRQQVRGLMEDDAEPIFEDVMMSSRGQLEDMNEEFEDTMVIDLPPSRNRRERAELRPDFFDSTAIIEDDSGFGMQMF
;
A
#
# COMPACT_ATOMS: atom_id res chain seq x y z
N MET A 1 1.75 28.52 -2.42
CA MET A 1 3.06 28.45 -1.71
C MET A 1 3.76 27.08 -1.83
N CYS A 2 3.14 26.03 -2.38
CA CYS A 2 3.94 25.20 -3.30
C CYS A 2 4.28 26.09 -4.50
N VAL A 3 5.53 26.05 -4.96
CA VAL A 3 5.92 26.46 -6.31
C VAL A 3 6.64 25.25 -6.89
N CYS A 4 5.99 24.53 -7.80
CA CYS A 4 6.62 23.41 -8.49
C CYS A 4 7.60 23.94 -9.53
N VAL A 5 8.85 24.17 -9.13
CA VAL A 5 9.95 24.36 -10.08
C VAL A 5 10.25 23.00 -10.72
N CYS A 6 9.74 22.78 -11.93
CA CYS A 6 10.09 21.61 -12.73
C CYS A 6 11.59 21.65 -13.06
N LEU A 7 12.34 20.62 -12.63
CA LEU A 7 13.71 20.45 -13.12
C LEU A 7 13.67 20.04 -14.60
N VAL A 8 13.97 21.00 -15.48
CA VAL A 8 14.22 20.73 -16.90
C VAL A 8 15.58 20.07 -17.06
N CYS A 9 15.59 18.78 -17.37
CA CYS A 9 16.80 18.09 -17.80
C CYS A 9 17.24 18.63 -19.17
N ARG A 10 18.37 19.34 -19.21
CA ARG A 10 19.08 19.65 -20.46
C ARG A 10 19.71 18.38 -21.04
N ASP A 11 19.04 17.74 -21.99
CA ASP A 11 19.68 16.86 -22.96
C ASP A 11 19.99 17.64 -24.25
N SER A 12 21.13 17.36 -24.87
CA SER A 12 21.70 18.19 -25.94
C SER A 12 21.18 17.83 -27.34
N SER A 13 20.63 18.81 -28.06
CA SER A 13 20.20 18.67 -29.45
C SER A 13 21.28 19.08 -30.44
N ASN A 14 21.70 18.16 -31.33
CA ASN A 14 22.46 18.42 -32.56
C ASN A 14 22.33 17.18 -33.47
N GLU A 15 22.17 17.23 -34.79
CA GLU A 15 21.99 18.37 -35.73
C GLU A 15 21.10 17.90 -36.92
N SER A 16 20.81 18.79 -37.87
CA SER A 16 19.81 18.54 -38.94
C SER A 16 20.34 17.84 -40.21
N GLY A 17 19.42 17.25 -41.00
CA GLY A 17 19.72 16.65 -42.30
C GLY A 17 18.60 16.84 -43.33
N GLN A 18 18.96 17.30 -44.53
CA GLN A 18 18.09 17.51 -45.70
C GLN A 18 17.76 16.15 -46.38
N GLY A 19 16.73 16.00 -47.22
CA GLY A 19 15.73 16.93 -47.73
C GLY A 19 14.93 16.33 -48.91
N ASP A 20 14.23 17.18 -49.66
CA ASP A 20 13.52 16.91 -50.93
C ASP A 20 12.28 16.00 -50.93
N SER A 21 11.56 16.06 -52.05
CA SER A 21 10.14 15.73 -52.19
C SER A 21 9.87 14.79 -53.37
N VAL A 22 8.66 14.22 -53.43
CA VAL A 22 7.77 14.31 -54.61
C VAL A 22 6.37 13.77 -54.27
N SER A 23 5.36 14.33 -54.95
CA SER A 23 3.93 14.09 -54.80
C SER A 23 3.45 12.65 -55.01
N LEU A 24 2.29 12.32 -54.43
CA LEU A 24 1.12 11.95 -55.25
C LEU A 24 -0.21 12.20 -54.52
N SER A 25 -1.09 12.95 -55.17
CA SER A 25 -2.48 13.21 -54.76
C SER A 25 -3.43 12.14 -55.30
N LEU A 26 -4.54 11.88 -54.61
CA LEU A 26 -5.87 11.86 -55.24
C LEU A 26 -7.01 11.86 -54.19
N SER A 27 -8.03 12.66 -54.45
CA SER A 27 -9.27 12.76 -53.68
C SER A 27 -10.32 11.75 -54.16
N VAL A 28 -11.23 11.37 -53.26
CA VAL A 28 -12.51 10.72 -53.62
C VAL A 28 -13.61 11.35 -52.76
N SER A 29 -14.72 11.70 -53.40
CA SER A 29 -15.88 12.35 -52.78
C SER A 29 -16.98 11.34 -52.42
N GLU A 30 -17.61 11.54 -51.26
CA GLU A 30 -19.05 11.80 -51.12
C GLU A 30 -20.03 11.09 -52.11
N LEU A 31 -20.86 10.16 -51.62
CA LEU A 31 -22.32 10.35 -51.45
C LEU A 31 -23.08 9.07 -51.03
N GLU A 32 -24.07 9.29 -50.15
CA GLU A 32 -25.37 8.62 -49.90
C GLU A 32 -25.69 7.17 -50.37
N ASP A 33 -26.30 6.39 -49.47
CA ASP A 33 -27.63 5.78 -49.74
C ASP A 33 -28.48 5.59 -48.46
N THR A 34 -29.79 5.55 -48.67
CA THR A 34 -30.92 5.20 -47.78
C THR A 34 -31.20 3.67 -47.85
N GLY A 35 -32.22 3.03 -47.27
CA GLY A 35 -33.27 3.38 -46.29
C GLY A 35 -34.42 2.35 -46.31
N GLU A 36 -34.89 1.90 -45.13
CA GLU A 36 -36.12 1.09 -44.92
C GLU A 36 -36.18 -0.31 -45.61
N GLY A 37 -37.20 -1.19 -45.46
CA GLY A 37 -38.42 -1.17 -44.64
C GLY A 37 -39.17 -2.53 -44.58
N LYS A 38 -39.68 -2.91 -43.40
CA LYS A 38 -40.34 -4.19 -43.02
C LYS A 38 -41.54 -4.64 -43.89
N SER A 39 -41.73 -5.95 -44.12
CA SER A 39 -43.08 -6.60 -44.14
C SER A 39 -43.04 -8.13 -43.89
N LYS A 40 -44.20 -8.83 -43.84
CA LYS A 40 -44.38 -10.15 -43.15
C LYS A 40 -45.01 -11.28 -43.99
N LYS A 41 -44.79 -12.53 -43.50
CA LYS A 41 -45.73 -13.69 -43.37
C LYS A 41 -45.71 -14.86 -44.41
N LYS A 42 -45.58 -16.08 -43.83
CA LYS A 42 -46.21 -17.41 -44.13
C LYS A 42 -45.34 -18.59 -44.66
N ARG A 43 -45.37 -19.66 -43.84
CA ARG A 43 -45.46 -21.11 -44.16
C ARG A 43 -44.34 -21.82 -44.95
N GLY A 44 -43.96 -23.00 -44.43
CA GLY A 44 -43.72 -24.19 -45.26
C GLY A 44 -42.37 -24.88 -45.05
N ARG A 45 -42.38 -26.08 -44.43
CA ARG A 45 -41.27 -27.03 -44.44
C ARG A 45 -41.57 -28.14 -45.46
N PRO A 46 -40.57 -28.63 -46.20
CA PRO A 46 -40.49 -30.05 -46.47
C PRO A 46 -39.12 -30.65 -46.06
N GLY A 47 -39.01 -31.98 -46.15
CA GLY A 47 -37.86 -32.74 -45.63
C GLY A 47 -36.85 -33.22 -46.67
N ARG A 48 -35.73 -33.73 -46.16
CA ARG A 48 -34.66 -34.47 -46.84
C ARG A 48 -35.17 -35.80 -47.43
N PRO A 49 -34.59 -36.32 -48.54
CA PRO A 49 -34.04 -37.70 -48.52
C PRO A 49 -32.69 -37.81 -49.33
N PRO A 50 -32.23 -38.98 -49.89
CA PRO A 50 -31.23 -39.80 -49.17
C PRO A 50 -30.10 -40.49 -50.01
N ALA A 51 -29.25 -41.29 -49.34
CA ALA A 51 -28.56 -42.51 -49.84
C ALA A 51 -27.45 -42.42 -50.94
N ALA A 52 -26.58 -43.43 -51.21
CA ALA A 52 -25.92 -44.44 -50.36
C ALA A 52 -24.78 -45.22 -51.10
N SER A 53 -23.71 -45.59 -50.38
CA SER A 53 -22.80 -46.79 -50.54
C SER A 53 -22.19 -47.23 -51.89
N LYS A 54 -20.88 -47.60 -51.91
CA LYS A 54 -20.34 -48.80 -52.62
C LYS A 54 -18.92 -49.24 -52.18
N LYS A 55 -18.53 -50.47 -52.56
CA LYS A 55 -17.51 -51.37 -51.94
C LYS A 55 -16.07 -51.33 -52.52
N ALA A 56 -15.08 -51.40 -51.63
CA ALA A 56 -13.89 -52.32 -51.54
C ALA A 56 -12.97 -52.68 -52.75
N ARG A 57 -11.63 -52.71 -52.52
CA ARG A 57 -10.74 -53.93 -52.57
C ARG A 57 -9.20 -53.67 -52.56
N LYS A 58 -8.48 -54.55 -51.84
CA LYS A 58 -7.11 -55.12 -52.07
C LYS A 58 -5.83 -54.28 -51.84
N SER A 59 -4.79 -55.04 -51.47
CA SER A 59 -3.38 -54.71 -51.16
C SER A 59 -2.43 -54.96 -52.36
N PRO A 60 -1.13 -54.58 -52.27
CA PRO A 60 -0.12 -55.59 -51.89
C PRO A 60 1.08 -55.14 -51.02
N VAL A 61 1.64 -56.16 -50.36
CA VAL A 61 3.05 -56.46 -49.94
C VAL A 61 4.16 -55.84 -50.85
N ASP A 62 5.44 -55.66 -50.50
CA ASP A 62 6.32 -56.44 -49.57
C ASP A 62 7.68 -55.75 -49.18
N LYS A 63 8.38 -56.34 -48.18
CA LYS A 63 9.82 -56.31 -47.78
C LYS A 63 10.46 -55.01 -47.21
N GLY A 64 11.19 -55.18 -46.09
CA GLY A 64 12.14 -54.16 -45.59
C GLY A 64 12.60 -54.29 -44.13
N GLY A 65 13.04 -55.45 -43.65
CA GLY A 65 13.38 -55.64 -42.22
C GLY A 65 14.74 -55.08 -41.79
N ARG A 66 14.80 -54.43 -40.62
CA ARG A 66 16.02 -54.20 -39.81
C ARG A 66 15.72 -54.43 -38.32
N ARG A 67 16.72 -54.89 -37.56
CA ARG A 67 16.62 -55.20 -36.13
C ARG A 67 16.47 -53.91 -35.29
N PRO A 68 15.83 -53.97 -34.11
CA PRO A 68 15.92 -52.89 -33.14
C PRO A 68 17.37 -52.79 -32.63
N ASN A 69 17.92 -51.57 -32.61
CA ASN A 69 19.01 -51.23 -31.71
C ASN A 69 18.92 -49.74 -31.37
N GLY A 70 18.85 -49.43 -30.09
CA GLY A 70 18.42 -48.12 -29.58
C GLY A 70 18.25 -48.20 -28.07
N MET A 71 19.27 -48.73 -27.39
CA MET A 71 19.33 -48.78 -25.93
C MET A 71 19.13 -47.37 -25.36
N ALA A 72 18.29 -47.26 -24.33
CA ALA A 72 18.26 -46.05 -23.52
C ALA A 72 19.67 -45.79 -22.97
N GLN A 73 20.15 -44.55 -23.03
CA GLN A 73 21.41 -44.18 -22.40
C GLN A 73 21.23 -44.26 -20.88
N HIS A 74 21.67 -45.37 -20.29
CA HIS A 74 21.76 -45.54 -18.84
C HIS A 74 22.88 -44.63 -18.31
N ASN A 75 22.55 -43.35 -18.12
CA ASN A 75 23.51 -42.34 -17.72
C ASN A 75 23.89 -42.55 -16.25
N GLY A 76 25.01 -43.23 -16.01
CA GLY A 76 25.44 -43.64 -14.67
C GLY A 76 25.94 -42.47 -13.82
N GLN A 77 25.06 -41.87 -13.04
CA GLN A 77 25.40 -41.17 -11.80
C GLN A 77 24.49 -41.70 -10.69
N GLY A 78 25.10 -42.17 -9.60
CA GLY A 78 24.38 -42.71 -8.45
C GLY A 78 23.80 -41.60 -7.58
N GLY A 79 22.60 -41.14 -7.91
CA GLY A 79 21.67 -40.58 -6.95
C GLY A 79 20.63 -41.63 -6.58
N ASP A 80 20.07 -41.54 -5.37
CA ASP A 80 18.93 -42.36 -4.96
C ASP A 80 17.71 -42.15 -5.88
N PRO A 81 16.77 -43.11 -5.96
CA PRO A 81 15.53 -42.94 -6.72
C PRO A 81 14.73 -41.76 -6.13
N SER A 82 14.67 -40.65 -6.89
CA SER A 82 14.06 -39.40 -6.44
C SER A 82 12.59 -39.59 -6.07
N THR A 83 12.20 -39.20 -4.86
CA THR A 83 10.85 -39.50 -4.35
C THR A 83 9.78 -38.72 -5.12
N LEU A 84 8.53 -39.22 -5.07
CA LEU A 84 7.39 -38.55 -5.68
C LEU A 84 7.24 -37.08 -5.20
N PHE A 85 7.62 -36.78 -3.96
CA PHE A 85 7.67 -35.42 -3.43
C PHE A 85 8.70 -34.56 -4.17
N GLU A 86 9.92 -35.05 -4.40
CA GLU A 86 10.95 -34.32 -5.14
C GLU A 86 10.54 -34.06 -6.59
N VAL A 87 9.96 -35.06 -7.26
CA VAL A 87 9.47 -34.95 -8.64
C VAL A 87 8.41 -33.85 -8.75
N VAL A 88 7.42 -33.85 -7.85
CA VAL A 88 6.35 -32.83 -7.81
C VAL A 88 6.88 -31.46 -7.38
N LYS A 89 7.80 -31.38 -6.41
CA LYS A 89 8.44 -30.13 -5.95
C LYS A 89 9.27 -29.46 -7.05
N LEU A 90 10.08 -30.23 -7.78
CA LEU A 90 10.84 -29.71 -8.92
C LEU A 90 9.92 -29.36 -10.10
N GLY A 91 8.92 -30.20 -10.40
CA GLY A 91 7.97 -30.01 -11.49
C GLY A 91 8.68 -29.81 -12.83
N LYS A 92 9.61 -30.71 -13.17
CA LYS A 92 10.34 -30.75 -14.45
C LYS A 92 9.58 -31.54 -15.53
N SER A 93 8.86 -32.58 -15.12
CA SER A 93 7.99 -33.40 -15.97
C SER A 93 6.58 -32.80 -16.06
N ALA A 94 5.83 -33.18 -17.09
CA ALA A 94 4.39 -32.89 -17.14
C ALA A 94 3.65 -33.72 -16.08
N MET A 95 2.75 -33.11 -15.32
CA MET A 95 2.08 -33.76 -14.18
C MET A 95 1.35 -35.06 -14.57
N GLN A 96 0.75 -35.05 -15.77
CA GLN A 96 0.13 -36.21 -16.40
C GLN A 96 1.07 -37.43 -16.49
N SER A 97 2.34 -37.24 -16.87
CA SER A 97 3.31 -38.34 -16.97
C SER A 97 3.56 -38.97 -15.60
N VAL A 98 3.78 -38.13 -14.58
CA VAL A 98 4.06 -38.58 -13.20
C VAL A 98 2.88 -39.40 -12.64
N VAL A 99 1.66 -39.03 -13.01
CA VAL A 99 0.44 -39.79 -12.70
C VAL A 99 0.34 -41.09 -13.50
N ASP A 100 0.62 -41.08 -14.80
CA ASP A 100 0.60 -42.29 -15.63
C ASP A 100 1.65 -43.32 -15.18
N ASP A 101 2.86 -42.85 -14.83
CA ASP A 101 3.97 -43.66 -14.31
C ASP A 101 3.60 -44.29 -12.94
N TRP A 102 2.92 -43.54 -12.07
CA TRP A 102 2.39 -44.07 -10.79
C TRP A 102 1.23 -45.06 -11.01
N ILE A 103 0.31 -44.77 -11.95
CA ILE A 103 -0.81 -45.66 -12.30
C ILE A 103 -0.31 -46.99 -12.88
N GLU A 104 0.75 -46.99 -13.68
CA GLU A 104 1.35 -48.22 -14.19
C GLU A 104 2.10 -48.99 -13.11
N SER A 105 2.68 -48.30 -12.12
CA SER A 105 3.27 -48.91 -10.92
C SER A 105 2.19 -49.58 -10.05
N TYR A 106 1.04 -48.93 -9.84
CA TYR A 106 -0.09 -49.48 -9.08
C TYR A 106 -0.71 -50.74 -9.72
N LYS A 107 -0.65 -50.88 -11.05
CA LYS A 107 -1.05 -52.11 -11.76
C LYS A 107 -0.06 -53.28 -11.55
N GLN A 108 1.19 -52.99 -11.22
CA GLN A 108 2.25 -53.99 -11.01
C GLN A 108 2.30 -54.44 -9.54
N ASP A 109 2.31 -53.49 -8.60
CA ASP A 109 2.22 -53.75 -7.16
C ASP A 109 1.42 -52.64 -6.47
N ARG A 110 0.21 -52.98 -6.00
CA ARG A 110 -0.70 -52.02 -5.34
C ARG A 110 -0.17 -51.54 -4.00
N ASP A 111 0.45 -52.42 -3.22
CA ASP A 111 0.94 -52.09 -1.87
C ASP A 111 2.12 -51.12 -1.97
N MET A 112 3.06 -51.38 -2.87
CA MET A 112 4.24 -50.53 -3.05
C MET A 112 3.87 -49.15 -3.63
N ALA A 113 2.98 -49.09 -4.63
CA ALA A 113 2.53 -47.82 -5.18
C ALA A 113 1.71 -46.98 -4.17
N LEU A 114 0.88 -47.63 -3.32
CA LEU A 114 0.21 -46.94 -2.22
C LEU A 114 1.19 -46.49 -1.13
N LEU A 115 2.22 -47.28 -0.81
CA LEU A 115 3.26 -46.89 0.13
C LEU A 115 4.00 -45.62 -0.32
N ASP A 116 4.29 -45.49 -1.62
CA ASP A 116 4.88 -44.28 -2.20
C ASP A 116 3.92 -43.08 -2.14
N LEU A 117 2.61 -43.29 -2.35
CA LEU A 117 1.59 -42.23 -2.24
C LEU A 117 1.35 -41.79 -0.78
N ILE A 118 1.41 -42.72 0.18
CA ILE A 118 1.39 -42.46 1.62
C ILE A 118 2.60 -41.60 2.00
N ASN A 119 3.82 -42.04 1.62
CA ASN A 119 5.04 -41.29 1.90
C ASN A 119 5.05 -39.92 1.21
N PHE A 120 4.47 -39.78 0.02
CA PHE A 120 4.28 -38.49 -0.64
C PHE A 120 3.48 -37.50 0.21
N PHE A 121 2.35 -37.90 0.80
CA PHE A 121 1.57 -37.01 1.68
C PHE A 121 2.31 -36.65 2.98
N ILE A 122 3.05 -37.60 3.56
CA ILE A 122 3.91 -37.37 4.74
C ILE A 122 5.03 -36.36 4.40
N GLN A 123 5.79 -36.58 3.32
CA GLN A 123 6.89 -35.71 2.88
C GLN A 123 6.40 -34.32 2.41
N CYS A 124 5.23 -34.24 1.77
CA CYS A 124 4.58 -32.95 1.46
C CYS A 124 4.23 -32.15 2.71
N SER A 125 4.09 -32.81 3.87
CA SER A 125 3.87 -32.17 5.16
C SER A 125 5.17 -31.72 5.83
N GLY A 126 6.35 -31.94 5.24
CA GLY A 126 7.65 -31.56 5.79
C GLY A 126 8.33 -32.63 6.65
N CYS A 127 7.61 -33.70 7.03
CA CYS A 127 8.16 -34.83 7.79
C CYS A 127 9.26 -35.54 6.99
N LYS A 128 10.43 -35.74 7.60
CA LYS A 128 11.54 -36.53 7.02
C LYS A 128 11.40 -38.04 7.28
N GLY A 129 10.57 -38.43 8.25
CA GLY A 129 10.21 -39.82 8.54
C GLY A 129 9.62 -40.55 7.33
N THR A 130 9.77 -41.87 7.30
CA THR A 130 9.37 -42.71 6.14
C THR A 130 8.61 -43.95 6.60
N VAL A 131 7.36 -44.06 6.14
CA VAL A 131 6.51 -45.23 6.35
C VAL A 131 7.09 -46.41 5.57
N ARG A 132 7.29 -47.55 6.25
CA ARG A 132 7.84 -48.78 5.66
C ARG A 132 6.72 -49.75 5.32
N ILE A 133 6.96 -50.68 4.38
CA ILE A 133 5.99 -51.71 4.00
C ILE A 133 5.50 -52.56 5.18
N GLU A 134 6.38 -52.80 6.16
CA GLU A 134 6.08 -53.48 7.42
C GLU A 134 5.09 -52.71 8.30
N MET A 135 5.13 -51.37 8.26
CA MET A 135 4.19 -50.52 8.97
C MET A 135 2.85 -50.49 8.25
N PHE A 136 2.85 -50.26 6.93
CA PHE A 136 1.62 -50.23 6.12
C PHE A 136 0.80 -51.53 6.23
N ARG A 137 1.46 -52.70 6.32
CA ARG A 137 0.78 -54.00 6.44
C ARG A 137 0.36 -54.41 7.85
N ASN A 138 0.90 -53.81 8.91
CA ASN A 138 0.71 -54.28 10.30
C ASN A 138 0.28 -53.21 11.31
N MET A 139 0.26 -51.93 10.95
CA MET A 139 -0.11 -50.82 11.83
C MET A 139 -1.35 -50.09 11.31
N GLN A 140 -2.16 -49.56 12.21
CA GLN A 140 -3.27 -48.67 11.85
C GLN A 140 -2.77 -47.25 11.55
N ASN A 141 -3.53 -46.48 10.75
CA ASN A 141 -3.17 -45.11 10.39
C ASN A 141 -2.87 -44.23 11.62
N ALA A 142 -3.59 -44.38 12.73
CA ALA A 142 -3.30 -43.65 13.98
C ALA A 142 -1.89 -43.95 14.55
N GLU A 143 -1.45 -45.21 14.48
CA GLU A 143 -0.12 -45.64 14.94
C GLU A 143 0.98 -45.16 13.99
N ILE A 144 0.74 -45.24 12.68
CA ILE A 144 1.62 -44.71 11.64
C ILE A 144 1.80 -43.20 11.83
N ILE A 145 0.73 -42.43 12.00
CA ILE A 145 0.77 -40.98 12.19
C ILE A 145 1.48 -40.61 13.51
N ARG A 146 1.22 -41.35 14.59
CA ARG A 146 1.93 -41.17 15.88
C ARG A 146 3.44 -41.36 15.68
N LYS A 147 3.85 -42.42 14.97
CA LYS A 147 5.26 -42.68 14.67
C LYS A 147 5.87 -41.67 13.68
N MET A 148 5.14 -41.20 12.67
CA MET A 148 5.59 -40.13 11.77
C MET A 148 5.62 -38.74 12.45
N THR A 149 5.02 -38.61 13.64
CA THR A 149 5.19 -37.45 14.53
C THR A 149 6.46 -37.60 15.38
N GLU A 150 6.77 -38.83 15.85
CA GLU A 150 8.04 -39.15 16.52
C GLU A 150 9.26 -39.03 15.57
N GLU A 151 9.11 -39.44 14.32
CA GLU A 151 10.13 -39.39 13.26
C GLU A 151 10.03 -38.11 12.37
N PHE A 152 9.39 -37.03 12.84
CA PHE A 152 9.17 -35.83 12.01
C PHE A 152 10.48 -35.10 11.64
N ASP A 153 11.40 -34.99 12.61
CA ASP A 153 12.75 -34.41 12.48
C ASP A 153 12.76 -32.98 11.89
N GLU A 154 12.07 -32.02 12.53
CA GLU A 154 12.02 -30.62 12.07
C GLU A 154 13.20 -29.77 12.56
N ASP A 155 13.82 -29.02 11.63
CA ASP A 155 14.87 -28.03 11.94
C ASP A 155 14.28 -26.64 12.33
N SER A 156 13.05 -26.35 11.89
CA SER A 156 12.21 -25.22 12.29
C SER A 156 10.74 -25.61 12.17
N GLY A 157 9.82 -24.84 12.76
CA GLY A 157 8.37 -25.06 12.63
C GLY A 157 7.77 -24.74 11.24
N ASP A 158 8.60 -24.64 10.20
CA ASP A 158 8.20 -24.39 8.82
C ASP A 158 7.95 -25.70 8.06
N TYR A 159 6.96 -25.69 7.17
CA TYR A 159 6.64 -26.84 6.33
C TYR A 159 6.28 -26.40 4.90
N PRO A 160 6.30 -27.31 3.90
CA PRO A 160 6.23 -26.96 2.47
C PRO A 160 5.08 -26.05 1.98
N LEU A 161 4.05 -25.83 2.78
CA LEU A 161 2.92 -24.94 2.47
C LEU A 161 3.01 -23.54 3.12
N THR A 162 3.85 -23.35 4.15
CA THR A 162 4.07 -22.04 4.80
C THR A 162 5.32 -21.32 4.27
N ILE A 163 6.34 -22.05 3.80
CA ILE A 163 7.60 -21.45 3.37
C ILE A 163 7.38 -20.50 2.18
N ALA A 164 7.89 -19.26 2.31
CA ALA A 164 7.75 -18.23 1.30
C ALA A 164 8.59 -18.47 0.04
N GLY A 165 8.20 -17.82 -1.06
CA GLY A 165 8.99 -17.71 -2.29
C GLY A 165 8.43 -18.46 -3.51
N PRO A 166 8.99 -18.22 -4.72
CA PRO A 166 8.40 -18.71 -5.98
C PRO A 166 8.40 -20.24 -6.12
N GLN A 167 9.43 -20.93 -5.59
CA GLN A 167 9.54 -22.39 -5.69
C GLN A 167 8.45 -23.09 -4.86
N TRP A 168 8.19 -22.62 -3.64
CA TRP A 168 7.16 -23.20 -2.78
C TRP A 168 5.74 -22.83 -3.24
N LYS A 169 5.53 -21.63 -3.80
CA LYS A 169 4.29 -21.29 -4.52
C LYS A 169 4.06 -22.22 -5.72
N LYS A 170 5.10 -22.59 -6.48
CA LYS A 170 5.02 -23.61 -7.55
C LYS A 170 4.72 -25.00 -6.97
N PHE A 171 5.39 -25.43 -5.90
CA PHE A 171 5.11 -26.71 -5.25
C PHE A 171 3.65 -26.82 -4.78
N ARG A 172 3.10 -25.81 -4.12
CA ARG A 172 1.69 -25.80 -3.70
C ARG A 172 0.73 -25.95 -4.89
N TYR A 173 1.02 -25.33 -6.03
CA TYR A 173 0.26 -25.54 -7.27
C TYR A 173 0.40 -26.99 -7.78
N ASN A 174 1.64 -27.47 -7.95
CA ASN A 174 1.95 -28.81 -8.45
C ASN A 174 1.32 -29.91 -7.57
N PHE A 175 1.33 -29.76 -6.25
CA PHE A 175 0.69 -30.65 -5.28
C PHE A 175 -0.83 -30.73 -5.48
N CYS A 176 -1.49 -29.58 -5.66
CA CYS A 176 -2.92 -29.53 -5.97
C CYS A 176 -3.22 -30.12 -7.37
N GLU A 177 -2.36 -29.89 -8.35
CA GLU A 177 -2.50 -30.42 -9.71
C GLU A 177 -2.38 -31.95 -9.72
N PHE A 178 -1.34 -32.50 -9.05
CA PHE A 178 -1.10 -33.94 -8.96
C PHE A 178 -2.34 -34.71 -8.50
N ILE A 179 -2.95 -34.29 -7.39
CA ILE A 179 -4.13 -34.94 -6.80
C ILE A 179 -5.32 -34.87 -7.78
N CYS A 180 -5.56 -33.70 -8.38
CA CYS A 180 -6.64 -33.53 -9.35
C CYS A 180 -6.44 -34.36 -10.64
N VAL A 181 -5.20 -34.52 -11.11
CA VAL A 181 -4.89 -35.31 -12.32
C VAL A 181 -4.95 -36.81 -12.01
N LEU A 182 -4.44 -37.26 -10.86
CA LEU A 182 -4.49 -38.64 -10.40
C LEU A 182 -5.91 -39.20 -10.42
N ILE A 183 -6.83 -38.53 -9.72
CA ILE A 183 -8.23 -38.93 -9.61
C ILE A 183 -8.93 -38.87 -10.97
N ARG A 184 -8.59 -37.87 -11.80
CA ARG A 184 -9.12 -37.75 -13.16
C ARG A 184 -8.70 -38.90 -14.08
N GLN A 185 -7.53 -39.51 -13.89
CA GLN A 185 -7.11 -40.67 -14.68
C GLN A 185 -7.64 -41.99 -14.12
N CYS A 186 -7.77 -42.11 -12.80
CA CYS A 186 -8.40 -43.27 -12.15
C CYS A 186 -9.92 -43.38 -12.39
N GLN A 187 -10.59 -42.31 -12.84
CA GLN A 187 -12.08 -42.15 -12.86
C GLN A 187 -12.90 -43.22 -13.60
N TYR A 188 -12.26 -44.07 -14.40
CA TYR A 188 -12.90 -45.11 -15.22
C TYR A 188 -12.55 -46.55 -14.81
N SER A 189 -11.75 -46.75 -13.75
CA SER A 189 -11.39 -48.10 -13.27
C SER A 189 -10.90 -48.09 -11.82
N ILE A 190 -9.65 -47.66 -11.59
CA ILE A 190 -8.94 -47.75 -10.30
C ILE A 190 -9.71 -47.08 -9.16
N ILE A 191 -10.49 -46.03 -9.44
CA ILE A 191 -11.27 -45.32 -8.41
C ILE A 191 -12.36 -46.19 -7.75
N TYR A 192 -12.81 -47.26 -8.42
CA TYR A 192 -13.84 -48.19 -7.95
C TYR A 192 -13.26 -49.56 -7.53
N ASP A 193 -11.97 -49.63 -7.17
CA ASP A 193 -11.28 -50.91 -6.91
C ASP A 193 -11.28 -51.36 -5.43
N GLU A 194 -12.11 -50.71 -4.61
CA GLU A 194 -12.31 -50.94 -3.16
C GLU A 194 -11.01 -50.91 -2.32
N TYR A 195 -9.93 -50.30 -2.84
CA TYR A 195 -8.62 -50.29 -2.16
C TYR A 195 -7.88 -48.95 -2.22
N MET A 196 -7.75 -48.36 -3.41
CA MET A 196 -6.94 -47.15 -3.61
C MET A 196 -7.53 -45.92 -2.88
N MET A 197 -8.83 -45.68 -3.04
CA MET A 197 -9.51 -44.52 -2.47
C MET A 197 -9.66 -44.62 -0.96
N ASP A 198 -10.08 -45.77 -0.44
CA ASP A 198 -10.25 -46.01 1.01
C ASP A 198 -8.95 -45.81 1.78
N THR A 199 -7.84 -46.32 1.26
CA THR A 199 -6.50 -46.14 1.85
C THR A 199 -6.14 -44.65 1.95
N VAL A 200 -6.35 -43.90 0.87
CA VAL A 200 -6.02 -42.46 0.80
C VAL A 200 -6.97 -41.63 1.69
N ILE A 201 -8.28 -41.87 1.63
CA ILE A 201 -9.28 -41.15 2.44
C ILE A 201 -9.07 -41.43 3.94
N SER A 202 -8.81 -42.68 4.31
CA SER A 202 -8.51 -43.07 5.71
C SER A 202 -7.24 -42.38 6.24
N LEU A 203 -6.16 -42.37 5.46
CA LEU A 203 -4.92 -41.69 5.84
C LEU A 203 -5.13 -40.17 5.96
N LEU A 204 -5.74 -39.54 4.95
CA LEU A 204 -5.95 -38.09 4.95
C LEU A 204 -6.89 -37.65 6.08
N THR A 205 -7.90 -38.46 6.42
CA THR A 205 -8.78 -38.21 7.57
C THR A 205 -7.98 -38.23 8.87
N GLY A 206 -7.21 -39.29 9.12
CA GLY A 206 -6.35 -39.38 10.31
C GLY A 206 -5.32 -38.24 10.42
N LEU A 207 -4.66 -37.90 9.31
CA LEU A 207 -3.71 -36.77 9.27
C LEU A 207 -4.42 -35.43 9.53
N SER A 208 -5.68 -35.28 9.11
CA SER A 208 -6.47 -34.06 9.32
C SER A 208 -6.98 -33.89 10.76
N ASP A 209 -6.90 -34.92 11.60
CA ASP A 209 -7.20 -34.80 13.04
C ASP A 209 -5.94 -34.73 13.92
N SER A 210 -4.75 -34.83 13.31
CA SER A 210 -3.48 -34.65 14.01
C SER A 210 -3.34 -33.24 14.61
N GLN A 211 -2.84 -33.17 15.83
CA GLN A 211 -2.52 -31.89 16.49
C GLN A 211 -1.37 -31.16 15.78
N VAL A 212 -0.48 -31.89 15.09
CA VAL A 212 0.62 -31.34 14.28
C VAL A 212 0.04 -30.49 13.14
N ARG A 213 0.25 -29.17 13.21
CA ARG A 213 -0.24 -28.22 12.19
C ARG A 213 0.20 -28.59 10.77
N ALA A 214 1.44 -29.06 10.61
CA ALA A 214 2.03 -29.39 9.32
C ALA A 214 1.29 -30.54 8.60
N PHE A 215 1.04 -31.65 9.31
CA PHE A 215 0.18 -32.73 8.81
C PHE A 215 -1.24 -32.23 8.55
N ARG A 216 -1.85 -31.52 9.52
CA ARG A 216 -3.27 -31.13 9.45
C ARG A 216 -3.59 -30.15 8.32
N HIS A 217 -2.75 -29.15 8.09
CA HIS A 217 -2.91 -28.22 6.95
C HIS A 217 -2.74 -29.00 5.63
N THR A 218 -1.67 -29.80 5.51
CA THR A 218 -1.34 -30.48 4.25
C THR A 218 -2.37 -31.53 3.86
N SER A 219 -2.85 -32.34 4.82
CA SER A 219 -3.90 -33.34 4.58
C SER A 219 -5.25 -32.70 4.30
N THR A 220 -5.59 -31.59 4.95
CA THR A 220 -6.82 -30.85 4.63
C THR A 220 -6.76 -30.30 3.20
N LEU A 221 -5.66 -29.69 2.78
CA LEU A 221 -5.49 -29.22 1.41
C LEU A 221 -5.60 -30.38 0.40
N ALA A 222 -4.96 -31.52 0.68
CA ALA A 222 -5.07 -32.71 -0.15
C ALA A 222 -6.52 -33.22 -0.24
N ALA A 223 -7.20 -33.35 0.89
CA ALA A 223 -8.58 -33.82 0.98
C ALA A 223 -9.58 -32.91 0.27
N MET A 224 -9.42 -31.58 0.36
CA MET A 224 -10.32 -30.67 -0.34
C MET A 224 -10.09 -30.71 -1.87
N LYS A 225 -8.84 -30.92 -2.32
CA LYS A 225 -8.54 -31.13 -3.76
C LYS A 225 -9.02 -32.49 -4.27
N LEU A 226 -8.89 -33.54 -3.45
CA LEU A 226 -9.45 -34.87 -3.68
C LEU A 226 -10.98 -34.80 -3.85
N MET A 227 -11.68 -34.08 -2.96
CA MET A 227 -13.10 -33.78 -3.05
C MET A 227 -13.44 -33.01 -4.33
N THR A 228 -12.72 -31.94 -4.66
CA THR A 228 -12.90 -31.18 -5.91
C THR A 228 -12.75 -32.07 -7.16
N ALA A 229 -11.84 -33.05 -7.13
CA ALA A 229 -11.70 -34.01 -8.22
C ALA A 229 -12.87 -35.02 -8.27
N LEU A 230 -13.33 -35.54 -7.13
CA LEU A 230 -14.51 -36.42 -7.07
C LEU A 230 -15.80 -35.73 -7.55
N VAL A 231 -15.99 -34.44 -7.26
CA VAL A 231 -17.13 -33.65 -7.79
C VAL A 231 -17.09 -33.55 -9.33
N ASN A 232 -15.90 -33.51 -9.94
CA ASN A 232 -15.78 -33.61 -11.42
C ASN A 232 -16.18 -35.01 -11.92
N VAL A 233 -15.84 -36.08 -11.19
CA VAL A 233 -16.22 -37.45 -11.57
C VAL A 233 -17.73 -37.65 -11.45
N ALA A 234 -18.35 -37.21 -10.35
CA ALA A 234 -19.81 -37.25 -10.17
C ALA A 234 -20.56 -36.46 -11.25
N LEU A 235 -20.07 -35.27 -11.63
CA LEU A 235 -20.62 -34.51 -12.75
C LEU A 235 -20.50 -35.26 -14.09
N ASN A 236 -19.35 -35.88 -14.37
CA ASN A 236 -19.16 -36.70 -15.57
C ASN A 236 -20.07 -37.95 -15.58
N LEU A 237 -20.25 -38.60 -14.44
CA LEU A 237 -21.15 -39.76 -14.27
C LEU A 237 -22.60 -39.35 -14.51
N SER A 238 -23.07 -38.27 -13.86
CA SER A 238 -24.41 -37.71 -14.06
C SER A 238 -24.68 -37.38 -15.54
N ILE A 239 -23.77 -36.68 -16.22
CA ILE A 239 -23.87 -36.40 -17.67
C ILE A 239 -23.95 -37.69 -18.50
N ASN A 240 -23.21 -38.74 -18.11
CA ASN A 240 -23.23 -40.04 -18.78
C ASN A 240 -24.50 -40.86 -18.50
N GLN A 241 -25.04 -40.82 -17.28
CA GLN A 241 -26.36 -41.39 -16.95
C GLN A 241 -27.42 -40.74 -17.83
N ASP A 242 -27.43 -39.41 -17.90
CA ASP A 242 -28.40 -38.60 -18.63
C ASP A 242 -28.34 -38.85 -20.16
N ASN A 243 -27.12 -38.96 -20.69
CA ASN A 243 -26.90 -39.37 -22.09
C ASN A 243 -27.31 -40.84 -22.36
N THR A 244 -27.18 -41.73 -21.39
CA THR A 244 -27.57 -43.15 -21.49
C THR A 244 -29.10 -43.31 -21.39
N GLN A 245 -29.74 -42.56 -20.49
CA GLN A 245 -31.19 -42.47 -20.34
C GLN A 245 -31.86 -41.96 -21.63
N ARG A 246 -31.34 -40.86 -22.21
CA ARG A 246 -31.83 -40.33 -23.49
C ARG A 246 -31.64 -41.32 -24.66
N GLN A 247 -30.58 -42.15 -24.64
CA GLN A 247 -30.39 -43.23 -25.61
C GLN A 247 -31.37 -44.41 -25.39
N TYR A 248 -31.61 -44.80 -24.14
CA TYR A 248 -32.58 -45.83 -23.77
C TYR A 248 -34.00 -45.44 -24.21
N GLU A 249 -34.42 -44.21 -23.93
CA GLU A 249 -35.73 -43.69 -24.37
C GLU A 249 -35.83 -43.62 -25.89
N ALA A 250 -34.80 -43.15 -26.59
CA ALA A 250 -34.78 -43.08 -28.06
C ALA A 250 -34.83 -44.47 -28.73
N GLU A 251 -34.31 -45.52 -28.09
CA GLU A 251 -34.42 -46.90 -28.54
C GLU A 251 -35.79 -47.50 -28.19
N ARG A 252 -36.30 -47.24 -26.97
CA ARG A 252 -37.60 -47.71 -26.46
C ARG A 252 -38.76 -47.16 -27.30
N ASN A 253 -38.70 -45.90 -27.66
CA ASN A 253 -39.74 -45.20 -28.41
C ASN A 253 -39.78 -45.56 -29.91
N LYS A 254 -38.90 -46.45 -30.39
CA LYS A 254 -39.03 -47.02 -31.74
C LYS A 254 -40.25 -47.94 -31.85
N VAL A 255 -40.84 -47.94 -33.04
CA VAL A 255 -41.88 -48.89 -33.47
C VAL A 255 -41.37 -50.33 -33.28
N ALA A 256 -42.21 -51.23 -32.78
CA ALA A 256 -41.82 -52.57 -32.31
C ALA A 256 -40.90 -53.34 -33.29
N GLY A 257 -41.25 -53.40 -34.58
CA GLY A 257 -40.43 -54.08 -35.61
C GLY A 257 -39.11 -53.37 -36.00
N LYS A 258 -38.69 -52.33 -35.28
CA LYS A 258 -37.40 -51.60 -35.45
C LYS A 258 -36.70 -51.32 -34.12
N ARG A 259 -37.19 -51.88 -33.01
CA ARG A 259 -36.62 -51.75 -31.66
C ARG A 259 -35.63 -52.89 -31.43
N ALA A 260 -34.38 -52.58 -31.07
CA ALA A 260 -33.43 -53.60 -30.66
C ALA A 260 -33.62 -53.90 -29.16
N THR A 261 -34.10 -55.10 -28.83
CA THR A 261 -34.29 -55.59 -27.45
C THR A 261 -32.99 -55.64 -26.68
N ASP A 262 -31.99 -56.29 -27.27
CA ASP A 262 -30.71 -56.62 -26.66
C ASP A 262 -29.91 -55.33 -26.38
N LYS A 263 -30.13 -54.29 -27.19
CA LYS A 263 -29.59 -52.95 -26.97
C LYS A 263 -30.31 -52.20 -25.83
N LEU A 264 -31.60 -52.44 -25.62
CA LEU A 264 -32.33 -51.85 -24.47
C LEU A 264 -31.88 -52.50 -23.16
N GLU A 265 -31.59 -53.79 -23.18
CA GLU A 265 -31.03 -54.53 -22.04
C GLU A 265 -29.62 -54.03 -21.70
N LEU A 266 -28.72 -53.95 -22.68
CA LEU A 266 -27.37 -53.38 -22.51
C LEU A 266 -27.39 -51.92 -22.02
N LEU A 267 -28.37 -51.11 -22.47
CA LEU A 267 -28.54 -49.72 -22.00
C LEU A 267 -29.13 -49.63 -20.59
N LEU A 268 -29.88 -50.64 -20.12
CA LEU A 268 -30.34 -50.72 -18.72
C LEU A 268 -29.21 -51.19 -17.80
N GLU A 269 -28.46 -52.20 -18.22
CA GLU A 269 -27.28 -52.72 -17.51
C GLU A 269 -26.23 -51.63 -17.33
N LYS A 270 -25.85 -50.94 -18.40
CA LYS A 270 -24.95 -49.77 -18.32
C LYS A 270 -25.49 -48.62 -17.47
N ARG A 271 -26.82 -48.41 -17.43
CA ARG A 271 -27.41 -47.38 -16.56
C ARG A 271 -27.38 -47.79 -15.09
N LYS A 272 -27.41 -49.10 -14.79
CA LYS A 272 -27.22 -49.64 -13.44
C LYS A 272 -25.77 -49.51 -13.00
N GLU A 273 -24.81 -49.92 -13.84
CA GLU A 273 -23.37 -49.70 -13.67
C GLU A 273 -23.04 -48.22 -13.37
N LEU A 274 -23.59 -47.30 -14.18
CA LEU A 274 -23.41 -45.86 -13.97
C LEU A 274 -24.12 -45.30 -12.73
N GLN A 275 -25.07 -46.02 -12.13
CA GLN A 275 -25.67 -45.64 -10.85
C GLN A 275 -24.83 -46.16 -9.68
N GLU A 276 -24.40 -47.43 -9.74
CA GLU A 276 -23.54 -48.03 -8.71
C GLU A 276 -22.22 -47.25 -8.57
N ASN A 277 -21.62 -46.83 -9.70
CA ASN A 277 -20.45 -45.94 -9.72
C ASN A 277 -20.75 -44.52 -9.19
N GLN A 278 -21.98 -44.00 -9.31
CA GLN A 278 -22.37 -42.69 -8.79
C GLN A 278 -22.55 -42.74 -7.27
N ASP A 279 -23.27 -43.75 -6.79
CA ASP A 279 -23.52 -43.99 -5.36
C ASP A 279 -22.18 -44.13 -4.61
N GLU A 280 -21.19 -44.81 -5.22
CA GLU A 280 -19.88 -45.02 -4.60
C GLU A 280 -19.00 -43.75 -4.59
N ILE A 281 -19.03 -42.93 -5.65
CA ILE A 281 -18.38 -41.61 -5.63
C ILE A 281 -19.06 -40.70 -4.58
N GLU A 282 -20.38 -40.81 -4.39
CA GLU A 282 -21.10 -40.11 -3.32
C GLU A 282 -20.73 -40.63 -1.91
N ASN A 283 -20.41 -41.92 -1.74
CA ASN A 283 -19.88 -42.47 -0.48
C ASN A 283 -18.49 -41.88 -0.14
N MET A 284 -17.58 -41.84 -1.11
CA MET A 284 -16.26 -41.22 -0.96
C MET A 284 -16.37 -39.73 -0.61
N MET A 285 -17.21 -38.99 -1.35
CA MET A 285 -17.46 -37.56 -1.10
C MET A 285 -18.07 -37.31 0.28
N ASN A 286 -19.05 -38.13 0.70
CA ASN A 286 -19.64 -38.05 2.04
C ASN A 286 -18.60 -38.30 3.14
N SER A 287 -17.68 -39.23 2.93
CA SER A 287 -16.64 -39.60 3.89
C SER A 287 -15.65 -38.45 4.10
N ILE A 288 -15.14 -37.84 3.03
CA ILE A 288 -14.28 -36.65 3.11
C ILE A 288 -15.04 -35.46 3.73
N PHE A 289 -16.31 -35.26 3.33
CA PHE A 289 -17.09 -34.14 3.83
C PHE A 289 -17.38 -34.22 5.34
N LYS A 290 -17.82 -35.38 5.82
CA LYS A 290 -18.14 -35.61 7.23
C LYS A 290 -16.88 -35.75 8.08
N GLY A 291 -15.89 -36.53 7.65
CA GLY A 291 -14.66 -36.79 8.40
C GLY A 291 -13.69 -35.60 8.45
N ILE A 292 -13.62 -34.79 7.38
CA ILE A 292 -12.61 -33.74 7.23
C ILE A 292 -13.26 -32.35 7.18
N PHE A 293 -14.08 -32.05 6.17
CA PHE A 293 -14.59 -30.68 5.97
C PHE A 293 -15.34 -30.15 7.20
N VAL A 294 -16.29 -30.93 7.75
CA VAL A 294 -17.13 -30.56 8.91
C VAL A 294 -16.31 -30.30 10.20
N HIS A 295 -15.07 -30.76 10.27
CA HIS A 295 -14.15 -30.48 11.38
C HIS A 295 -13.17 -29.34 11.05
N ARG A 296 -12.66 -29.27 9.81
CA ARG A 296 -11.58 -28.36 9.42
C ARG A 296 -12.04 -26.99 8.92
N TYR A 297 -13.30 -26.81 8.49
CA TYR A 297 -13.85 -25.47 8.19
C TYR A 297 -13.85 -24.53 9.42
N ARG A 298 -13.73 -25.11 10.63
CA ARG A 298 -13.69 -24.46 11.95
C ARG A 298 -12.41 -24.78 12.74
N ASP A 299 -11.30 -25.05 12.05
CA ASP A 299 -9.98 -25.20 12.67
C ASP A 299 -9.56 -23.93 13.44
N ALA A 300 -8.66 -24.06 14.42
CA ALA A 300 -8.06 -22.88 15.05
C ALA A 300 -7.22 -22.06 14.04
N ILE A 301 -6.56 -22.73 13.09
CA ILE A 301 -5.70 -22.11 12.07
C ILE A 301 -6.55 -21.54 10.92
N ALA A 302 -6.42 -20.24 10.66
CA ALA A 302 -7.23 -19.52 9.68
C ALA A 302 -7.00 -19.97 8.23
N GLU A 303 -5.74 -20.20 7.81
CA GLU A 303 -5.38 -20.80 6.53
C GLU A 303 -6.17 -22.08 6.20
N ILE A 304 -6.41 -22.93 7.21
CA ILE A 304 -7.11 -24.21 7.06
C ILE A 304 -8.61 -23.97 6.83
N ARG A 305 -9.21 -23.06 7.59
CA ARG A 305 -10.61 -22.62 7.38
C ARG A 305 -10.79 -22.00 5.99
N ALA A 306 -9.86 -21.13 5.59
CA ALA A 306 -9.83 -20.47 4.29
C ALA A 306 -9.78 -21.48 3.12
N ILE A 307 -9.00 -22.56 3.24
CA ILE A 307 -8.94 -23.65 2.25
C ILE A 307 -10.27 -24.40 2.13
N CYS A 308 -10.91 -24.75 3.24
CA CYS A 308 -12.23 -25.40 3.21
C CYS A 308 -13.29 -24.51 2.55
N ILE A 309 -13.33 -23.22 2.87
CA ILE A 309 -14.28 -22.24 2.31
C ILE A 309 -14.04 -21.98 0.82
N GLU A 310 -12.79 -21.97 0.37
CA GLU A 310 -12.45 -21.84 -1.06
C GLU A 310 -13.02 -23.01 -1.88
N GLU A 311 -12.77 -24.25 -1.43
CA GLU A 311 -13.12 -25.44 -2.21
C GLU A 311 -14.63 -25.76 -2.16
N ILE A 312 -15.34 -25.52 -1.05
CA ILE A 312 -16.83 -25.63 -1.07
C ILE A 312 -17.47 -24.62 -2.03
N GLY A 313 -16.87 -23.43 -2.20
CA GLY A 313 -17.24 -22.49 -3.26
C GLY A 313 -17.04 -23.07 -4.67
N VAL A 314 -15.92 -23.77 -4.89
CA VAL A 314 -15.65 -24.49 -6.15
C VAL A 314 -16.68 -25.59 -6.39
N TRP A 315 -17.04 -26.42 -5.40
CA TRP A 315 -18.02 -27.51 -5.57
C TRP A 315 -19.41 -26.96 -5.92
N MET A 316 -19.88 -25.93 -5.22
CA MET A 316 -21.16 -25.27 -5.49
C MET A 316 -21.23 -24.63 -6.87
N LYS A 317 -20.11 -24.13 -7.39
CA LYS A 317 -20.00 -23.56 -8.74
C LYS A 317 -19.93 -24.64 -9.83
N LEU A 318 -19.19 -25.72 -9.57
CA LEU A 318 -18.90 -26.79 -10.52
C LEU A 318 -20.12 -27.69 -10.77
N TYR A 319 -20.80 -28.10 -9.70
CA TYR A 319 -21.95 -29.00 -9.77
C TYR A 319 -23.12 -28.46 -8.94
N SER A 320 -23.65 -27.33 -9.38
CA SER A 320 -24.70 -26.55 -8.70
C SER A 320 -26.03 -27.27 -8.49
N ASP A 321 -26.26 -28.42 -9.12
CA ASP A 321 -27.48 -29.21 -8.90
C ASP A 321 -27.38 -30.16 -7.72
N ALA A 322 -26.18 -30.61 -7.36
CA ALA A 322 -25.91 -31.37 -6.14
C ALA A 322 -25.51 -30.47 -4.95
N PHE A 323 -24.67 -29.46 -5.18
CA PHE A 323 -24.01 -28.71 -4.10
C PHE A 323 -24.62 -27.33 -3.79
N LEU A 324 -25.26 -26.63 -4.74
CA LEU A 324 -25.79 -25.29 -4.46
C LEU A 324 -27.17 -25.35 -3.78
N ASN A 325 -27.14 -25.54 -2.46
CA ASN A 325 -28.30 -25.52 -1.58
C ASN A 325 -27.89 -25.18 -0.13
N ASP A 326 -28.87 -24.88 0.73
CA ASP A 326 -28.71 -24.47 2.12
C ASP A 326 -27.81 -25.40 2.97
N SER A 327 -27.79 -26.71 2.67
CA SER A 327 -26.99 -27.66 3.45
C SER A 327 -25.48 -27.42 3.32
N TYR A 328 -25.04 -26.82 2.21
CA TYR A 328 -23.66 -26.39 1.94
C TYR A 328 -23.47 -24.87 2.11
N LEU A 329 -24.41 -24.05 1.61
CA LEU A 329 -24.33 -22.59 1.69
C LEU A 329 -24.22 -22.06 3.13
N LYS A 330 -24.85 -22.74 4.11
CA LYS A 330 -24.79 -22.36 5.53
C LYS A 330 -23.36 -22.21 6.07
N TYR A 331 -22.40 -23.02 5.59
CA TYR A 331 -21.01 -22.97 6.07
C TYR A 331 -20.33 -21.68 5.63
N VAL A 332 -20.60 -21.20 4.41
CA VAL A 332 -20.12 -19.90 3.93
C VAL A 332 -20.82 -18.77 4.68
N GLY A 333 -22.14 -18.85 4.88
CA GLY A 333 -22.92 -17.84 5.61
C GLY A 333 -22.50 -17.65 7.07
N TRP A 334 -22.22 -18.74 7.79
CA TRP A 334 -21.64 -18.67 9.13
C TRP A 334 -20.24 -18.05 9.09
N THR A 335 -19.40 -18.46 8.14
CA THR A 335 -17.98 -18.07 8.11
C THR A 335 -17.74 -16.63 7.58
N LEU A 336 -18.75 -15.94 7.05
CA LEU A 336 -18.75 -14.47 6.89
C LEU A 336 -18.54 -13.71 8.24
N HIS A 337 -18.69 -14.39 9.37
CA HIS A 337 -18.49 -13.86 10.72
C HIS A 337 -17.13 -14.27 11.33
N ASP A 338 -16.20 -14.82 10.54
CA ASP A 338 -14.87 -15.18 11.01
C ASP A 338 -14.09 -13.96 11.52
N ARG A 339 -13.28 -14.15 12.57
CA ARG A 339 -12.44 -13.09 13.15
C ARG A 339 -11.29 -12.67 12.22
N GLN A 340 -10.82 -13.55 11.33
CA GLN A 340 -9.69 -13.32 10.43
C GLN A 340 -10.17 -13.00 8.99
N GLY A 341 -9.76 -11.87 8.43
CA GLY A 341 -10.27 -11.42 7.14
C GLY A 341 -9.82 -12.24 5.96
N GLU A 342 -8.69 -12.96 6.03
CA GLU A 342 -8.34 -13.94 4.99
C GLU A 342 -9.46 -14.98 4.76
N VAL A 343 -10.18 -15.36 5.83
CA VAL A 343 -11.28 -16.34 5.76
C VAL A 343 -12.56 -15.65 5.25
N ARG A 344 -12.86 -14.44 5.73
CA ARG A 344 -13.98 -13.61 5.24
C ARG A 344 -13.85 -13.33 3.73
N LEU A 345 -12.63 -13.04 3.27
CA LEU A 345 -12.26 -12.82 1.88
C LEU A 345 -12.56 -14.03 0.99
N LYS A 346 -12.28 -15.26 1.48
CA LYS A 346 -12.65 -16.49 0.76
C LYS A 346 -14.16 -16.70 0.71
N CYS A 347 -14.90 -16.38 1.77
CA CYS A 347 -16.36 -16.43 1.76
C CYS A 347 -16.95 -15.52 0.66
N LEU A 348 -16.48 -14.26 0.61
CA LEU A 348 -16.91 -13.29 -0.41
C LEU A 348 -16.56 -13.76 -1.83
N LYS A 349 -15.33 -14.22 -2.07
CA LYS A 349 -14.88 -14.69 -3.39
C LYS A 349 -15.63 -15.95 -3.84
N ALA A 350 -15.90 -16.88 -2.93
CA ALA A 350 -16.77 -18.03 -3.22
C ALA A 350 -18.15 -17.55 -3.72
N LEU A 351 -18.82 -16.68 -2.96
CA LEU A 351 -20.13 -16.12 -3.31
C LEU A 351 -20.12 -15.36 -4.65
N GLN A 352 -19.16 -14.45 -4.86
CA GLN A 352 -19.02 -13.70 -6.12
C GLN A 352 -19.02 -14.63 -7.34
N THR A 353 -18.33 -15.77 -7.27
CA THR A 353 -18.26 -16.72 -8.40
C THR A 353 -19.58 -17.45 -8.69
N LEU A 354 -20.52 -17.47 -7.74
CA LEU A 354 -21.88 -17.98 -7.90
C LEU A 354 -22.80 -16.89 -8.48
N TYR A 355 -22.81 -15.68 -7.89
CA TYR A 355 -23.59 -14.53 -8.40
C TYR A 355 -23.11 -14.02 -9.76
N THR A 356 -21.92 -14.41 -10.23
CA THR A 356 -21.50 -14.16 -11.63
C THR A 356 -22.38 -14.94 -12.63
N ASN A 357 -22.97 -16.07 -12.24
CA ASN A 357 -23.86 -16.86 -13.09
C ASN A 357 -25.34 -16.52 -12.82
N ARG A 358 -25.94 -15.69 -13.68
CA ARG A 358 -27.36 -15.30 -13.61
C ARG A 358 -28.35 -16.48 -13.47
N GLY A 359 -28.00 -17.67 -13.97
CA GLY A 359 -28.84 -18.87 -13.84
C GLY A 359 -28.95 -19.43 -12.41
N LEU A 360 -28.09 -19.01 -11.47
CA LEU A 360 -28.04 -19.54 -10.11
C LEU A 360 -28.80 -18.68 -9.08
N PHE A 361 -29.25 -17.47 -9.43
CA PHE A 361 -29.90 -16.54 -8.49
C PHE A 361 -31.11 -17.13 -7.75
N PRO A 362 -32.03 -17.90 -8.37
CA PRO A 362 -33.15 -18.51 -7.65
C PRO A 362 -32.74 -19.53 -6.58
N LYS A 363 -31.51 -20.07 -6.62
CA LYS A 363 -30.93 -20.92 -5.57
C LYS A 363 -30.18 -20.13 -4.49
N LEU A 364 -29.90 -18.85 -4.75
CA LEU A 364 -29.18 -17.94 -3.85
C LEU A 364 -30.10 -16.95 -3.12
N GLU A 365 -31.33 -16.73 -3.59
CA GLU A 365 -32.26 -15.72 -3.07
C GLU A 365 -32.47 -15.84 -1.54
N LEU A 366 -32.80 -17.04 -1.04
CA LEU A 366 -33.00 -17.30 0.39
C LEU A 366 -31.74 -17.05 1.23
N PHE A 367 -30.56 -17.37 0.67
CA PHE A 367 -29.27 -17.07 1.31
C PHE A 367 -29.01 -15.56 1.35
N THR A 368 -29.26 -14.88 0.23
CA THR A 368 -29.14 -13.41 0.11
C THR A 368 -29.99 -12.73 1.17
N ASN A 369 -31.29 -13.05 1.21
CA ASN A 369 -32.25 -12.44 2.14
C ASN A 369 -31.92 -12.73 3.61
N ARG A 370 -31.15 -13.78 3.91
CA ARG A 370 -30.69 -14.13 5.27
C ARG A 370 -29.37 -13.46 5.68
N PHE A 371 -28.49 -13.18 4.73
CA PHE A 371 -27.12 -12.70 5.01
C PHE A 371 -26.79 -11.32 4.40
N LYS A 372 -27.73 -10.67 3.70
CA LYS A 372 -27.58 -9.34 3.09
C LYS A 372 -27.05 -8.31 4.09
N ASP A 373 -27.65 -8.18 5.27
CA ASP A 373 -27.21 -7.22 6.31
C ASP A 373 -25.74 -7.43 6.71
N ARG A 374 -25.30 -8.70 6.82
CA ARG A 374 -23.89 -9.01 7.10
C ARG A 374 -22.99 -8.64 5.92
N ILE A 375 -23.38 -8.98 4.68
CA ILE A 375 -22.60 -8.65 3.48
C ILE A 375 -22.47 -7.13 3.29
N VAL A 376 -23.53 -6.37 3.55
CA VAL A 376 -23.52 -4.90 3.54
C VAL A 376 -22.64 -4.35 4.67
N SER A 377 -22.73 -4.88 5.91
CA SER A 377 -21.81 -4.48 6.99
C SER A 377 -20.33 -4.74 6.70
N MET A 378 -20.01 -5.63 5.74
CA MET A 378 -18.64 -5.94 5.34
C MET A 378 -18.07 -4.95 4.31
N THR A 379 -18.84 -3.98 3.79
CA THR A 379 -18.26 -2.87 3.01
C THR A 379 -17.46 -1.90 3.90
N LEU A 380 -17.69 -1.95 5.22
CA LEU A 380 -16.93 -1.29 6.29
C LEU A 380 -16.09 -2.30 7.11
N ASP A 381 -15.64 -3.40 6.50
CA ASP A 381 -14.77 -4.37 7.18
C ASP A 381 -13.39 -3.76 7.51
N LYS A 382 -12.80 -4.17 8.64
CA LYS A 382 -11.51 -3.66 9.14
C LYS A 382 -10.34 -3.92 8.19
N GLU A 383 -10.44 -4.95 7.36
CA GLU A 383 -9.44 -5.28 6.35
C GLU A 383 -9.94 -4.83 4.98
N TYR A 384 -9.30 -3.82 4.38
CA TYR A 384 -9.81 -3.19 3.15
C TYR A 384 -9.98 -4.15 1.97
N ASP A 385 -9.18 -5.20 1.85
CA ASP A 385 -9.36 -6.25 0.83
C ASP A 385 -10.71 -6.98 0.99
N VAL A 386 -11.19 -7.17 2.22
CA VAL A 386 -12.53 -7.73 2.50
C VAL A 386 -13.60 -6.72 2.09
N ALA A 387 -13.42 -5.43 2.41
CA ALA A 387 -14.34 -4.36 2.04
C ALA A 387 -14.53 -4.22 0.51
N VAL A 388 -13.43 -4.25 -0.27
CA VAL A 388 -13.47 -4.22 -1.73
C VAL A 388 -14.30 -5.37 -2.31
N GLU A 389 -14.08 -6.58 -1.81
CA GLU A 389 -14.76 -7.76 -2.33
C GLU A 389 -16.22 -7.87 -1.83
N ALA A 390 -16.54 -7.24 -0.70
CA ALA A 390 -17.91 -7.08 -0.21
C ALA A 390 -18.70 -6.12 -1.11
N ILE A 391 -18.16 -4.94 -1.44
CA ILE A 391 -18.79 -3.98 -2.35
C ILE A 391 -19.03 -4.61 -3.74
N ARG A 392 -18.04 -5.34 -4.28
CA ARG A 392 -18.20 -6.10 -5.53
C ARG A 392 -19.29 -7.17 -5.45
N LEU A 393 -19.44 -7.84 -4.30
CA LEU A 393 -20.51 -8.81 -4.08
C LEU A 393 -21.89 -8.13 -4.05
N VAL A 394 -22.02 -7.00 -3.35
CA VAL A 394 -23.24 -6.16 -3.34
C VAL A 394 -23.58 -5.67 -4.76
N THR A 395 -22.57 -5.30 -5.56
CA THR A 395 -22.70 -4.91 -6.97
C THR A 395 -23.21 -6.06 -7.86
N LEU A 396 -22.78 -7.30 -7.60
CA LEU A 396 -23.30 -8.49 -8.29
C LEU A 396 -24.73 -8.85 -7.86
N ILE A 397 -25.06 -8.70 -6.57
CA ILE A 397 -26.42 -8.91 -6.04
C ILE A 397 -27.40 -7.95 -6.72
N LEU A 398 -27.11 -6.64 -6.68
CA LEU A 398 -27.90 -5.59 -7.33
C LEU A 398 -28.19 -5.90 -8.80
N HIS A 399 -27.17 -6.38 -9.53
CA HIS A 399 -27.26 -6.62 -10.96
C HIS A 399 -28.17 -7.81 -11.35
N GLY A 400 -28.45 -8.73 -10.42
CA GLY A 400 -29.33 -9.89 -10.64
C GLY A 400 -30.66 -9.86 -9.91
N SER A 401 -30.81 -9.03 -8.87
CA SER A 401 -32.10 -8.65 -8.28
C SER A 401 -32.00 -7.23 -7.72
N GLU A 402 -32.69 -6.27 -8.34
CA GLU A 402 -32.61 -4.86 -7.92
C GLU A 402 -33.32 -4.61 -6.58
N ASP A 403 -34.35 -5.41 -6.26
CA ASP A 403 -35.13 -5.34 -5.02
C ASP A 403 -34.43 -6.00 -3.82
N ALA A 404 -33.27 -6.64 -4.03
CA ALA A 404 -32.52 -7.33 -2.96
C ALA A 404 -31.74 -6.38 -2.03
N LEU A 405 -31.67 -5.08 -2.36
CA LEU A 405 -31.03 -4.03 -1.57
C LEU A 405 -32.00 -2.88 -1.35
N SER A 406 -32.17 -2.47 -0.09
CA SER A 406 -32.93 -1.26 0.25
C SER A 406 -32.15 0.02 -0.13
N ASN A 407 -32.80 1.18 0.00
CA ASN A 407 -32.12 2.46 -0.22
C ASN A 407 -31.00 2.68 0.82
N GLU A 408 -31.26 2.36 2.09
CA GLU A 408 -30.28 2.43 3.19
C GLU A 408 -29.06 1.52 2.93
N ASP A 409 -29.27 0.31 2.38
CA ASP A 409 -28.16 -0.56 1.95
C ASP A 409 -27.31 0.07 0.83
N CYS A 410 -27.94 0.82 -0.08
CA CYS A 410 -27.24 1.49 -1.19
C CYS A 410 -26.48 2.73 -0.71
N GLU A 411 -27.10 3.54 0.14
CA GLU A 411 -26.58 4.77 0.74
C GLU A 411 -25.30 4.52 1.55
N ASN A 412 -25.29 3.46 2.37
CA ASN A 412 -24.09 2.99 3.07
C ASN A 412 -22.93 2.61 2.14
N VAL A 413 -23.19 2.24 0.88
CA VAL A 413 -22.13 2.00 -0.12
C VAL A 413 -21.78 3.28 -0.90
N TYR A 414 -22.74 4.17 -1.14
CA TYR A 414 -22.51 5.46 -1.78
C TYR A 414 -21.48 6.31 -1.01
N HIS A 415 -21.57 6.38 0.31
CA HIS A 415 -20.61 7.12 1.15
C HIS A 415 -19.15 6.67 0.95
N LEU A 416 -18.94 5.41 0.53
CA LEU A 416 -17.60 4.84 0.34
C LEU A 416 -16.87 5.39 -0.90
N VAL A 417 -17.55 6.10 -1.82
CA VAL A 417 -16.87 6.83 -2.91
C VAL A 417 -15.96 7.95 -2.39
N TYR A 418 -16.11 8.35 -1.13
CA TYR A 418 -15.23 9.32 -0.46
C TYR A 418 -14.11 8.65 0.37
N SER A 419 -14.06 7.31 0.44
CA SER A 419 -13.03 6.59 1.20
C SER A 419 -11.61 7.00 0.80
N ALA A 420 -10.74 7.18 1.80
CA ALA A 420 -9.31 7.44 1.59
C ALA A 420 -8.61 6.27 0.84
N HIS A 421 -9.07 5.04 1.05
CA HIS A 421 -8.49 3.87 0.40
C HIS A 421 -9.06 3.68 -1.02
N ARG A 422 -8.35 4.18 -2.04
CA ARG A 422 -8.81 4.19 -3.45
C ARG A 422 -9.44 2.86 -3.95
N PRO A 423 -8.92 1.65 -3.66
CA PRO A 423 -9.55 0.41 -4.08
C PRO A 423 -11.00 0.22 -3.56
N VAL A 424 -11.31 0.68 -2.34
CA VAL A 424 -12.67 0.69 -1.78
C VAL A 424 -13.51 1.72 -2.51
N ALA A 425 -12.97 2.93 -2.71
CA ALA A 425 -13.68 4.03 -3.32
C ALA A 425 -14.06 3.78 -4.80
N VAL A 426 -13.17 3.16 -5.58
CA VAL A 426 -13.43 2.76 -6.97
C VAL A 426 -14.41 1.58 -7.06
N ALA A 427 -14.38 0.64 -6.10
CA ALA A 427 -15.41 -0.40 -6.04
C ALA A 427 -16.81 0.19 -5.74
N ALA A 428 -16.87 1.20 -4.87
CA ALA A 428 -18.10 1.96 -4.61
C ALA A 428 -18.51 2.83 -5.81
N GLY A 429 -17.56 3.38 -6.57
CA GLY A 429 -17.82 4.08 -7.82
C GLY A 429 -18.39 3.17 -8.91
N GLU A 430 -17.95 1.91 -8.98
CA GLU A 430 -18.56 0.91 -9.86
C GLU A 430 -20.00 0.58 -9.43
N PHE A 431 -20.26 0.44 -8.12
CA PHE A 431 -21.61 0.26 -7.59
C PHE A 431 -22.53 1.44 -7.93
N LEU A 432 -22.06 2.68 -7.68
CA LEU A 432 -22.78 3.92 -7.96
C LEU A 432 -23.10 4.07 -9.45
N HIS A 433 -22.12 3.83 -10.32
CA HIS A 433 -22.30 3.83 -11.78
C HIS A 433 -23.42 2.86 -12.20
N ARG A 434 -23.41 1.63 -11.68
CA ARG A 434 -24.43 0.63 -12.05
C ARG A 434 -25.82 0.95 -11.49
N LYS A 435 -25.91 1.59 -10.33
CA LYS A 435 -27.18 1.93 -9.66
C LYS A 435 -27.85 3.20 -10.21
N LEU A 436 -27.06 4.19 -10.62
CA LEU A 436 -27.55 5.46 -11.19
C LEU A 436 -27.54 5.46 -12.73
N PHE A 437 -26.36 5.28 -13.35
CA PHE A 437 -26.19 5.56 -14.78
C PHE A 437 -26.61 4.41 -15.70
N SER A 438 -26.31 3.15 -15.34
CA SER A 438 -26.63 1.98 -16.18
C SER A 438 -28.12 1.65 -16.33
N ARG A 439 -29.03 2.46 -15.74
CA ARG A 439 -30.50 2.31 -15.87
C ARG A 439 -31.09 3.09 -17.05
N HIS A 440 -30.36 4.02 -17.65
CA HIS A 440 -30.82 4.79 -18.80
C HIS A 440 -30.69 3.98 -20.10
N ASP A 441 -31.72 4.00 -20.96
CA ASP A 441 -31.65 3.46 -22.31
C ASP A 441 -30.87 4.45 -23.21
N PRO A 442 -29.68 4.12 -23.72
CA PRO A 442 -28.88 5.05 -24.51
C PRO A 442 -29.61 5.53 -25.77
N GLN A 443 -30.50 4.72 -26.35
CA GLN A 443 -31.30 5.11 -27.52
C GLN A 443 -32.41 6.10 -27.15
N ALA A 444 -32.90 6.05 -25.91
CA ALA A 444 -33.88 7.01 -25.40
C ALA A 444 -33.22 8.36 -25.08
N GLU A 445 -32.05 8.37 -24.45
CA GLU A 445 -31.30 9.60 -24.15
C GLU A 445 -30.77 10.27 -25.44
N GLU A 446 -30.24 9.50 -26.40
CA GLU A 446 -29.83 10.02 -27.72
C GLU A 446 -31.02 10.62 -28.49
N ALA A 447 -32.20 9.97 -28.42
CA ALA A 447 -33.42 10.51 -29.01
C ALA A 447 -33.97 11.73 -28.25
N LEU A 448 -33.72 11.86 -26.94
CA LEU A 448 -34.11 13.02 -26.14
C LEU A 448 -33.22 14.22 -26.45
N ALA A 449 -31.90 14.05 -26.45
CA ALA A 449 -30.93 15.08 -26.80
C ALA A 449 -31.21 15.65 -28.20
N LYS A 450 -31.38 14.79 -29.22
CA LYS A 450 -31.73 15.21 -30.58
C LYS A 450 -33.10 15.90 -30.70
N ARG A 451 -34.06 15.61 -29.83
CA ARG A 451 -35.34 16.35 -29.76
C ARG A 451 -35.20 17.72 -29.11
N ARG A 452 -34.26 17.87 -28.17
CA ARG A 452 -33.94 19.14 -27.51
C ARG A 452 -32.92 19.98 -28.27
N GLY A 453 -32.22 19.41 -29.25
CA GLY A 453 -31.15 20.09 -29.99
C GLY A 453 -29.79 20.11 -29.28
N ARG A 454 -29.63 19.33 -28.20
CA ARG A 454 -28.35 19.14 -27.49
C ARG A 454 -27.44 18.20 -28.28
N ASN A 455 -26.12 18.42 -28.24
CA ASN A 455 -25.19 17.57 -29.00
C ASN A 455 -24.88 16.24 -28.28
N SER A 456 -24.94 16.20 -26.95
CA SER A 456 -24.66 15.00 -26.14
C SER A 456 -25.91 14.40 -25.47
N PRO A 457 -26.01 13.06 -25.37
CA PRO A 457 -27.02 12.37 -24.55
C PRO A 457 -26.75 12.45 -23.03
N ASN A 458 -25.55 12.84 -22.60
CA ASN A 458 -25.12 12.69 -21.21
C ASN A 458 -25.69 13.73 -20.24
N GLY A 459 -26.36 14.79 -20.72
CA GLY A 459 -26.78 15.93 -19.89
C GLY A 459 -27.66 15.56 -18.68
N ASN A 460 -28.52 14.54 -18.82
CA ASN A 460 -29.30 14.01 -17.69
C ASN A 460 -28.42 13.26 -16.66
N LEU A 461 -27.43 12.49 -17.13
CA LEU A 461 -26.49 11.75 -16.27
C LEU A 461 -25.55 12.70 -15.51
N ILE A 462 -25.10 13.78 -16.15
CA ILE A 462 -24.31 14.84 -15.52
C ILE A 462 -25.12 15.53 -14.41
N ARG A 463 -26.39 15.86 -14.67
CA ARG A 463 -27.30 16.41 -13.66
C ARG A 463 -27.52 15.46 -12.48
N MET A 464 -27.65 14.15 -12.73
CA MET A 464 -27.72 13.15 -11.66
C MET A 464 -26.42 13.05 -10.83
N LEU A 465 -25.25 13.25 -11.44
CA LEU A 465 -23.97 13.30 -10.72
C LEU A 465 -23.82 14.59 -9.88
N VAL A 466 -24.29 15.73 -10.38
CA VAL A 466 -24.36 17.00 -9.63
C VAL A 466 -25.30 16.87 -8.43
N LEU A 467 -26.50 16.30 -8.62
CA LEU A 467 -27.43 16.02 -7.53
C LEU A 467 -26.81 15.08 -6.50
N PHE A 468 -26.22 13.96 -6.92
CA PHE A 468 -25.55 13.03 -6.01
C PHE A 468 -24.44 13.69 -5.17
N PHE A 469 -23.62 14.55 -5.78
CA PHE A 469 -22.59 15.30 -5.06
C PHE A 469 -23.22 16.20 -3.98
N LEU A 470 -24.21 17.02 -4.36
CA LEU A 470 -24.91 17.93 -3.46
C LEU A 470 -25.70 17.23 -2.34
N GLU A 471 -26.38 16.12 -2.63
CA GLU A 471 -27.15 15.33 -1.66
C GLU A 471 -26.27 14.53 -0.69
N SER A 472 -24.99 14.30 -1.03
CA SER A 472 -24.13 13.42 -0.23
C SER A 472 -23.56 14.06 1.03
N GLU A 473 -23.52 15.40 1.13
CA GLU A 473 -23.08 16.25 2.27
C GLU A 473 -21.75 15.88 3.00
N LEU A 474 -20.98 14.90 2.51
CA LEU A 474 -19.75 14.39 3.13
C LEU A 474 -18.46 15.11 2.69
N HIS A 475 -18.49 15.83 1.58
CA HIS A 475 -17.32 16.55 1.03
C HIS A 475 -17.77 17.85 0.34
N GLU A 476 -17.01 18.92 0.58
CA GLU A 476 -17.21 20.23 -0.03
C GLU A 476 -16.64 20.33 -1.46
N HIS A 477 -15.84 19.34 -1.89
CA HIS A 477 -15.14 19.33 -3.18
C HIS A 477 -15.24 17.95 -3.87
N ALA A 478 -15.29 17.94 -5.20
CA ALA A 478 -15.67 16.75 -5.98
C ALA A 478 -14.49 15.79 -6.30
N ALA A 479 -13.25 16.19 -6.01
CA ALA A 479 -12.04 15.46 -6.44
C ALA A 479 -12.03 13.95 -6.12
N TYR A 480 -12.54 13.56 -4.94
CA TYR A 480 -12.60 12.15 -4.52
C TYR A 480 -13.76 11.37 -5.16
N LEU A 481 -14.88 12.04 -5.47
CA LEU A 481 -16.00 11.45 -6.22
C LEU A 481 -15.59 11.19 -7.68
N VAL A 482 -14.93 12.17 -8.31
CA VAL A 482 -14.40 12.06 -9.68
C VAL A 482 -13.41 10.90 -9.79
N ASP A 483 -12.45 10.79 -8.86
CA ASP A 483 -11.47 9.69 -8.89
C ASP A 483 -12.10 8.30 -8.70
N SER A 484 -13.14 8.19 -7.86
CA SER A 484 -13.87 6.94 -7.64
C SER A 484 -14.61 6.47 -8.89
N LEU A 485 -15.12 7.40 -9.68
CA LEU A 485 -15.79 7.14 -10.95
C LEU A 485 -14.81 7.08 -12.15
N TRP A 486 -13.53 7.42 -11.95
CA TRP A 486 -12.54 7.58 -13.02
C TRP A 486 -12.23 6.31 -13.80
N ASP A 487 -12.39 5.13 -13.19
CA ASP A 487 -12.15 3.85 -13.87
C ASP A 487 -13.43 3.23 -14.47
N SER A 488 -14.62 3.72 -14.08
CA SER A 488 -15.93 3.20 -14.52
C SER A 488 -16.69 4.11 -15.49
N SER A 489 -16.43 5.43 -15.47
CA SER A 489 -17.33 6.45 -16.03
C SER A 489 -16.62 7.49 -16.93
N GLN A 490 -15.48 7.16 -17.53
CA GLN A 490 -14.68 8.15 -18.29
C GLN A 490 -15.43 8.86 -19.42
N GLU A 491 -16.34 8.16 -20.10
CA GLU A 491 -17.17 8.71 -21.18
C GLU A 491 -18.14 9.80 -20.69
N LEU A 492 -18.57 9.73 -19.43
CA LEU A 492 -19.40 10.75 -18.77
C LEU A 492 -18.54 11.89 -18.19
N LEU A 493 -17.42 11.54 -17.56
CA LEU A 493 -16.57 12.50 -16.83
C LEU A 493 -15.75 13.41 -17.77
N LYS A 494 -15.50 12.98 -19.01
CA LYS A 494 -14.75 13.75 -20.03
C LYS A 494 -15.64 14.40 -21.09
N ASP A 495 -16.97 14.37 -20.90
CA ASP A 495 -17.92 15.06 -21.78
C ASP A 495 -18.01 16.56 -21.42
N TRP A 496 -16.89 17.25 -21.63
CA TRP A 496 -16.74 18.67 -21.30
C TRP A 496 -17.64 19.56 -22.16
N ASP A 497 -17.90 19.21 -23.42
CA ASP A 497 -18.87 19.92 -24.27
C ASP A 497 -20.26 19.92 -23.61
N CYS A 498 -20.75 18.78 -23.11
CA CYS A 498 -22.04 18.74 -22.43
C CYS A 498 -22.05 19.52 -21.11
N MET A 499 -20.95 19.54 -20.37
CA MET A 499 -20.80 20.39 -19.17
C MET A 499 -20.85 21.88 -19.53
N ILE A 500 -20.21 22.28 -20.64
CA ILE A 500 -20.22 23.66 -21.17
C ILE A 500 -21.63 24.04 -21.68
N GLU A 501 -22.31 23.18 -22.44
CA GLU A 501 -23.69 23.37 -22.93
C GLU A 501 -24.68 23.59 -21.77
N LEU A 502 -24.52 22.83 -20.68
CA LEU A 502 -25.33 22.95 -19.46
C LEU A 502 -25.06 24.25 -18.68
N LEU A 503 -23.85 24.82 -18.77
CA LEU A 503 -23.46 26.05 -18.06
C LEU A 503 -23.68 27.33 -18.89
N LEU A 504 -23.75 27.26 -20.22
CA LEU A 504 -23.84 28.43 -21.10
C LEU A 504 -25.18 28.59 -21.84
N GLU A 505 -25.87 27.50 -22.20
CA GLU A 505 -27.09 27.59 -23.01
C GLU A 505 -28.36 27.68 -22.13
N GLU A 506 -29.40 28.36 -22.63
CA GLU A 506 -30.69 28.40 -21.96
C GLU A 506 -31.36 27.00 -21.92
N PRO A 507 -32.15 26.69 -20.86
CA PRO A 507 -32.86 25.41 -20.78
C PRO A 507 -33.91 25.28 -21.89
N VAL A 508 -33.88 24.15 -22.58
CA VAL A 508 -34.82 23.86 -23.67
C VAL A 508 -36.23 23.60 -23.09
N GLN A 509 -37.30 23.78 -23.88
CA GLN A 509 -38.68 23.52 -23.41
C GLN A 509 -38.83 22.12 -22.79
N GLY A 510 -39.10 22.05 -21.49
CA GLY A 510 -39.13 20.80 -20.72
C GLY A 510 -37.78 20.37 -20.12
N GLU A 511 -36.83 21.28 -19.99
CA GLU A 511 -35.68 21.21 -19.08
C GLU A 511 -35.86 22.21 -17.94
N GLU A 512 -35.39 21.84 -16.75
CA GLU A 512 -35.26 22.77 -15.64
C GLU A 512 -33.92 23.51 -15.75
N ALA A 513 -33.91 24.81 -15.45
CA ALA A 513 -32.67 25.58 -15.30
C ALA A 513 -31.79 24.95 -14.20
N LEU A 514 -30.48 25.04 -14.33
CA LEU A 514 -29.61 24.80 -13.18
C LEU A 514 -29.83 25.95 -12.18
N GLY A 515 -30.13 25.61 -10.93
CA GLY A 515 -30.06 26.59 -9.85
C GLY A 515 -28.61 26.85 -9.47
N ASP A 516 -28.29 28.04 -8.96
CA ASP A 516 -26.92 28.51 -8.69
C ASP A 516 -26.00 27.48 -8.01
N ARG A 517 -26.48 26.80 -6.95
CA ARG A 517 -25.74 25.76 -6.22
C ARG A 517 -25.38 24.53 -7.09
N HIS A 518 -26.16 24.24 -8.13
CA HIS A 518 -25.88 23.22 -9.14
C HIS A 518 -24.86 23.71 -10.18
N GLU A 519 -24.81 25.02 -10.47
CA GLU A 519 -23.79 25.60 -11.34
C GLU A 519 -22.42 25.60 -10.65
N SER A 520 -22.33 25.97 -9.37
CA SER A 520 -21.11 25.77 -8.54
C SER A 520 -20.63 24.32 -8.56
N ALA A 521 -21.52 23.38 -8.21
CA ALA A 521 -21.21 21.95 -8.17
C ALA A 521 -20.79 21.37 -9.52
N LEU A 522 -21.40 21.80 -10.63
CA LEU A 522 -21.01 21.38 -11.98
C LEU A 522 -19.64 21.95 -12.39
N ILE A 523 -19.33 23.19 -12.00
CA ILE A 523 -18.01 23.79 -12.24
C ILE A 523 -16.92 23.05 -11.44
N GLU A 524 -17.15 22.75 -10.16
CA GLU A 524 -16.22 21.97 -9.32
C GLU A 524 -15.99 20.54 -9.86
N LEU A 525 -17.06 19.84 -10.27
CA LEU A 525 -16.96 18.55 -10.94
C LEU A 525 -16.13 18.64 -12.24
N MET A 526 -16.41 19.64 -13.08
CA MET A 526 -15.73 19.86 -14.36
C MET A 526 -14.24 20.19 -14.18
N VAL A 527 -13.88 21.06 -13.24
CA VAL A 527 -12.49 21.40 -12.91
C VAL A 527 -11.75 20.17 -12.36
N CYS A 528 -12.42 19.34 -11.55
CA CYS A 528 -11.84 18.07 -11.08
C CYS A 528 -11.58 17.07 -12.21
N THR A 529 -12.47 16.92 -13.21
CA THR A 529 -12.23 16.00 -14.34
C THR A 529 -11.16 16.51 -15.31
N ILE A 530 -11.09 17.83 -15.52
CA ILE A 530 -10.00 18.49 -16.26
C ILE A 530 -8.65 18.21 -15.59
N ARG A 531 -8.53 18.47 -14.28
CA ARG A 531 -7.30 18.24 -13.51
C ARG A 531 -6.85 16.78 -13.58
N GLN A 532 -7.75 15.83 -13.31
CA GLN A 532 -7.38 14.41 -13.31
C GLN A 532 -7.07 13.87 -14.73
N ALA A 533 -7.64 14.45 -15.79
CA ALA A 533 -7.24 14.15 -17.17
C ALA A 533 -5.83 14.67 -17.50
N ALA A 534 -5.54 15.93 -17.15
CA ALA A 534 -4.29 16.59 -17.49
C ALA A 534 -3.09 16.09 -16.67
N GLU A 535 -3.27 15.88 -15.36
CA GLU A 535 -2.23 15.37 -14.45
C GLU A 535 -2.03 13.85 -14.56
N ALA A 536 -3.07 13.12 -14.99
CA ALA A 536 -3.12 11.67 -15.12
C ALA A 536 -2.75 10.87 -13.85
N HIS A 537 -2.90 11.47 -12.67
CA HIS A 537 -2.79 10.79 -11.36
C HIS A 537 -4.04 11.05 -10.48
N PRO A 538 -4.37 10.14 -9.54
CA PRO A 538 -5.40 10.38 -8.53
C PRO A 538 -5.10 11.61 -7.65
N PRO A 539 -6.09 12.15 -6.92
CA PRO A 539 -5.86 13.17 -5.89
C PRO A 539 -4.96 12.65 -4.75
N VAL A 540 -4.51 13.58 -3.90
CA VAL A 540 -3.68 13.31 -2.72
C VAL A 540 -4.32 12.22 -1.83
N GLY A 541 -3.48 11.39 -1.20
CA GLY A 541 -3.92 10.22 -0.42
C GLY A 541 -4.33 9.00 -1.27
N ARG A 542 -4.67 9.17 -2.55
CA ARG A 542 -5.11 8.07 -3.44
C ARG A 542 -4.09 7.63 -4.51
N GLY A 543 -3.04 8.41 -4.74
CA GLY A 543 -1.94 8.07 -5.65
C GLY A 543 -1.01 6.97 -5.10
N THR A 544 -0.57 6.05 -5.96
CA THR A 544 0.38 4.97 -5.61
C THR A 544 1.84 5.42 -5.73
N GLY A 545 2.20 6.47 -4.97
CA GLY A 545 3.53 7.09 -4.98
C GLY A 545 3.91 7.68 -6.35
N LYS A 546 5.21 7.80 -6.63
CA LYS A 546 5.74 8.27 -7.93
C LYS A 546 5.63 7.21 -9.03
N ARG A 547 4.42 6.76 -9.33
CA ARG A 547 4.13 5.79 -10.41
C ARG A 547 4.44 6.40 -11.78
N VAL A 548 5.24 5.71 -12.58
CA VAL A 548 5.52 6.10 -13.98
C VAL A 548 4.36 5.67 -14.88
N LEU A 549 3.80 6.61 -15.65
CA LEU A 549 2.77 6.35 -16.66
C LEU A 549 3.31 5.50 -17.82
N THR A 550 2.52 4.51 -18.26
CA THR A 550 2.83 3.71 -19.46
C THR A 550 2.71 4.54 -20.74
N ALA A 551 3.32 4.09 -21.83
CA ALA A 551 3.23 4.78 -23.12
C ALA A 551 1.78 4.95 -23.64
N LYS A 552 0.85 4.05 -23.28
CA LYS A 552 -0.58 4.22 -23.58
C LYS A 552 -1.19 5.35 -22.74
N GLU A 553 -0.97 5.32 -21.43
CA GLU A 553 -1.50 6.34 -20.50
C GLU A 553 -0.96 7.73 -20.83
N LYS A 554 0.34 7.87 -21.12
CA LYS A 554 0.93 9.12 -21.61
C LYS A 554 0.31 9.61 -22.90
N LYS A 555 0.01 8.71 -23.85
CA LYS A 555 -0.70 9.13 -25.07
C LYS A 555 -2.11 9.63 -24.73
N THR A 556 -2.87 8.90 -23.93
CA THR A 556 -4.22 9.32 -23.53
C THR A 556 -4.21 10.66 -22.79
N GLN A 557 -3.23 10.89 -21.91
CA GLN A 557 -3.02 12.19 -21.24
C GLN A 557 -2.83 13.32 -22.25
N ILE A 558 -2.00 13.14 -23.29
CA ILE A 558 -1.79 14.14 -24.36
C ILE A 558 -3.06 14.30 -25.22
N ASP A 559 -3.67 13.20 -25.66
CA ASP A 559 -4.90 13.20 -26.47
C ASP A 559 -6.05 13.92 -25.72
N ASP A 560 -6.14 13.79 -24.39
CA ASP A 560 -7.13 14.47 -23.55
C ASP A 560 -6.76 15.93 -23.22
N LYS A 561 -5.46 16.22 -23.01
CA LYS A 561 -4.94 17.58 -22.80
C LYS A 561 -5.16 18.47 -24.03
N ASN A 562 -5.00 17.92 -25.23
CA ASN A 562 -5.22 18.67 -26.46
C ASN A 562 -6.71 19.02 -26.62
N LYS A 563 -7.61 18.05 -26.39
CA LYS A 563 -9.07 18.31 -26.40
C LYS A 563 -9.48 19.37 -25.40
N LEU A 564 -9.14 19.22 -24.11
CA LEU A 564 -9.57 20.19 -23.09
C LEU A 564 -9.07 21.60 -23.43
N THR A 565 -7.89 21.71 -24.03
CA THR A 565 -7.36 22.98 -24.54
C THR A 565 -8.22 23.53 -25.69
N GLU A 566 -8.55 22.71 -26.70
CA GLU A 566 -9.41 23.10 -27.83
C GLU A 566 -10.81 23.58 -27.39
N HIS A 567 -11.48 22.85 -26.48
CA HIS A 567 -12.80 23.24 -25.97
C HIS A 567 -12.74 24.51 -25.10
N PHE A 568 -11.87 24.53 -24.07
CA PHE A 568 -11.89 25.60 -23.07
C PHE A 568 -11.18 26.89 -23.51
N ILE A 569 -10.29 26.89 -24.51
CA ILE A 569 -9.82 28.13 -25.14
C ILE A 569 -10.99 28.97 -25.64
N ILE A 570 -12.03 28.33 -26.20
CA ILE A 570 -13.22 29.02 -26.72
C ILE A 570 -14.20 29.33 -25.61
N ALA A 571 -14.51 28.36 -24.74
CA ALA A 571 -15.59 28.46 -23.75
C ALA A 571 -15.22 29.27 -22.48
N LEU A 572 -13.97 29.22 -22.01
CA LEU A 572 -13.59 29.81 -20.72
C LEU A 572 -13.83 31.33 -20.64
N PRO A 573 -13.53 32.16 -21.66
CA PRO A 573 -13.87 33.58 -21.63
C PRO A 573 -15.38 33.85 -21.53
N MET A 574 -16.23 32.94 -22.02
CA MET A 574 -17.69 33.04 -21.92
C MET A 574 -18.17 32.63 -20.53
N LEU A 575 -17.65 31.53 -19.98
CA LEU A 575 -17.93 31.07 -18.62
C LEU A 575 -17.55 32.15 -17.59
N LEU A 576 -16.32 32.68 -17.66
CA LEU A 576 -15.90 33.81 -16.82
C LEU A 576 -16.84 35.01 -17.01
N SER A 577 -17.20 35.37 -18.24
CA SER A 577 -18.12 36.49 -18.50
C SER A 577 -19.54 36.30 -17.94
N LYS A 578 -20.00 35.06 -17.73
CA LYS A 578 -21.27 34.76 -17.05
C LYS A 578 -21.11 34.85 -15.53
N TYR A 579 -20.06 34.24 -14.96
CA TYR A 579 -19.93 34.04 -13.52
C TYR A 579 -19.04 35.07 -12.78
N GLN A 580 -18.49 36.09 -13.47
CA GLN A 580 -17.66 37.23 -12.98
C GLN A 580 -18.21 38.13 -11.84
N ALA A 581 -19.11 37.62 -11.00
CA ALA A 581 -19.56 38.23 -9.75
C ALA A 581 -19.52 37.23 -8.58
N ASP A 582 -19.22 35.96 -8.86
CA ASP A 582 -19.20 34.86 -7.90
C ASP A 582 -17.75 34.38 -7.68
N ALA A 583 -17.26 34.53 -6.46
CA ALA A 583 -15.87 34.24 -6.13
C ALA A 583 -15.53 32.74 -6.24
N GLU A 584 -16.43 31.85 -5.82
CA GLU A 584 -16.23 30.39 -5.82
C GLU A 584 -16.14 29.86 -7.26
N LYS A 585 -17.16 30.14 -8.06
CA LYS A 585 -17.27 29.73 -9.46
C LYS A 585 -16.09 30.27 -10.28
N VAL A 586 -15.67 31.52 -10.04
CA VAL A 586 -14.55 32.15 -10.76
C VAL A 586 -13.19 31.62 -10.30
N ALA A 587 -12.94 31.43 -9.00
CA ALA A 587 -11.69 30.84 -8.50
C ALA A 587 -11.46 29.42 -9.05
N ASN A 588 -12.54 28.63 -9.21
CA ASN A 588 -12.47 27.33 -9.86
C ASN A 588 -12.25 27.41 -11.37
N LEU A 589 -13.03 28.21 -12.11
CA LEU A 589 -12.84 28.41 -13.56
C LEU A 589 -11.43 28.91 -13.92
N LEU A 590 -10.83 29.75 -13.08
CA LEU A 590 -9.48 30.28 -13.27
C LEU A 590 -8.37 29.23 -13.15
N GLN A 591 -8.62 28.04 -12.60
CA GLN A 591 -7.64 26.94 -12.60
C GLN A 591 -7.49 26.28 -13.98
N ILE A 592 -8.50 26.37 -14.85
CA ILE A 592 -8.55 25.61 -16.11
C ILE A 592 -7.34 25.87 -17.05
N PRO A 593 -6.86 27.11 -17.28
CA PRO A 593 -5.70 27.36 -18.14
C PRO A 593 -4.39 26.75 -17.66
N GLN A 594 -4.28 26.40 -16.38
CA GLN A 594 -3.08 25.77 -15.80
C GLN A 594 -2.86 24.35 -16.35
N PHE A 595 -3.91 23.77 -16.96
CA PHE A 595 -3.91 22.45 -17.58
C PHE A 595 -3.79 22.50 -19.12
N PHE A 596 -3.72 23.69 -19.74
CA PHE A 596 -3.67 23.84 -21.20
C PHE A 596 -2.34 23.43 -21.82
N ASP A 597 -2.37 23.05 -23.10
CA ASP A 597 -1.21 23.12 -23.97
C ASP A 597 -1.13 24.51 -24.63
N LEU A 598 -0.24 25.35 -24.13
CA LEU A 598 -0.15 26.75 -24.56
C LEU A 598 0.40 26.92 -25.98
N GLU A 599 0.98 25.89 -26.60
CA GLU A 599 1.31 25.91 -28.02
C GLU A 599 0.07 26.02 -28.92
N VAL A 600 -1.09 25.54 -28.48
CA VAL A 600 -2.36 25.57 -29.22
C VAL A 600 -2.80 27.01 -29.52
N TYR A 601 -2.47 27.98 -28.65
CA TYR A 601 -2.82 29.39 -28.88
C TYR A 601 -2.17 29.97 -30.14
N SER A 602 -0.90 29.67 -30.41
CA SER A 602 -0.18 30.16 -31.59
C SER A 602 -0.29 29.22 -32.79
N SER A 603 -0.21 27.90 -32.59
CA SER A 603 -0.34 26.91 -33.68
C SER A 603 -1.75 26.86 -34.26
N GLY A 604 -2.78 26.92 -33.40
CA GLY A 604 -4.19 26.95 -33.77
C GLY A 604 -4.73 28.34 -34.17
N ARG A 605 -3.92 29.41 -34.07
CA ARG A 605 -4.31 30.81 -34.34
C ARG A 605 -5.48 31.29 -33.48
N MET A 606 -5.43 30.96 -32.19
CA MET A 606 -6.47 31.25 -31.20
C MET A 606 -6.17 32.51 -30.37
N GLU A 607 -5.28 33.40 -30.82
CA GLU A 607 -4.83 34.56 -30.04
C GLU A 607 -5.98 35.52 -29.69
N LYS A 608 -7.05 35.60 -30.51
CA LYS A 608 -8.25 36.38 -30.16
C LYS A 608 -8.94 35.87 -28.89
N HIS A 609 -8.84 34.57 -28.61
CA HIS A 609 -9.41 33.95 -27.43
C HIS A 609 -8.51 34.16 -26.21
N LEU A 610 -7.19 34.24 -26.40
CA LEU A 610 -6.26 34.70 -25.37
C LEU A 610 -6.54 36.16 -24.99
N ASP A 611 -6.72 37.06 -25.97
CA ASP A 611 -7.09 38.46 -25.71
C ASP A 611 -8.41 38.56 -24.92
N ALA A 612 -9.41 37.74 -25.29
CA ALA A 612 -10.67 37.65 -24.57
C ALA A 612 -10.50 37.12 -23.13
N LEU A 613 -9.68 36.09 -22.93
CA LEU A 613 -9.36 35.54 -21.61
C LEU A 613 -8.68 36.58 -20.72
N LEU A 614 -7.60 37.21 -21.20
CA LEU A 614 -6.86 38.24 -20.45
C LEU A 614 -7.75 39.40 -20.05
N LYS A 615 -8.65 39.84 -20.95
CA LYS A 615 -9.66 40.86 -20.63
C LYS A 615 -10.61 40.42 -19.50
N GLN A 616 -11.08 39.17 -19.49
CA GLN A 616 -11.96 38.67 -18.44
C GLN A 616 -11.24 38.49 -17.10
N ILE A 617 -10.00 37.97 -17.09
CA ILE A 617 -9.19 37.87 -15.87
C ILE A 617 -8.94 39.27 -15.29
N ARG A 618 -8.65 40.27 -16.12
CA ARG A 618 -8.54 41.67 -15.70
C ARG A 618 -9.84 42.20 -15.05
N LEU A 619 -11.00 41.99 -15.67
CA LEU A 619 -12.30 42.40 -15.11
C LEU A 619 -12.60 41.72 -13.76
N VAL A 620 -12.17 40.46 -13.58
CA VAL A 620 -12.24 39.74 -12.29
C VAL A 620 -11.34 40.39 -11.25
N VAL A 621 -10.07 40.68 -11.56
CA VAL A 621 -9.13 41.37 -10.64
C VAL A 621 -9.61 42.78 -10.28
N GLU A 622 -10.25 43.50 -11.21
CA GLU A 622 -10.84 44.80 -10.94
C GLU A 622 -11.96 44.71 -9.89
N LYS A 623 -12.81 43.68 -9.96
CA LYS A 623 -13.98 43.49 -9.07
C LYS A 623 -13.65 42.86 -7.71
N HIS A 624 -12.91 41.77 -7.68
CA HIS A 624 -12.76 40.93 -6.48
C HIS A 624 -11.65 41.44 -5.52
N THR A 625 -11.77 41.08 -4.25
CA THR A 625 -10.77 41.30 -3.18
C THR A 625 -10.45 40.00 -2.40
N GLU A 626 -11.14 38.91 -2.74
CA GLU A 626 -11.06 37.59 -2.13
C GLU A 626 -9.73 36.91 -2.51
N THR A 627 -9.00 36.43 -1.49
CA THR A 627 -7.63 35.91 -1.66
C THR A 627 -7.54 34.77 -2.67
N GLU A 628 -8.53 33.88 -2.70
CA GLU A 628 -8.54 32.71 -3.59
C GLU A 628 -8.69 33.10 -5.07
N VAL A 629 -9.58 34.06 -5.36
CA VAL A 629 -9.77 34.62 -6.71
C VAL A 629 -8.49 35.33 -7.16
N LEU A 630 -7.92 36.17 -6.30
CA LEU A 630 -6.70 36.93 -6.63
C LEU A 630 -5.47 36.02 -6.80
N GLU A 631 -5.30 35.00 -5.96
CA GLU A 631 -4.28 33.97 -6.15
C GLU A 631 -4.51 33.16 -7.44
N ALA A 632 -5.76 32.81 -7.79
CA ALA A 632 -6.06 32.09 -9.02
C ALA A 632 -5.74 32.94 -10.26
N CYS A 633 -6.14 34.22 -10.27
CA CYS A 633 -5.76 35.19 -11.30
C CYS A 633 -4.24 35.28 -11.46
N SER A 634 -3.50 35.43 -10.36
CA SER A 634 -2.04 35.57 -10.41
C SER A 634 -1.32 34.29 -10.87
N LYS A 635 -1.69 33.11 -10.35
CA LYS A 635 -1.13 31.82 -10.79
C LYS A 635 -1.35 31.59 -12.29
N THR A 636 -2.54 31.92 -12.78
CA THR A 636 -2.90 31.76 -14.19
C THR A 636 -2.19 32.78 -15.08
N TYR A 637 -2.03 34.03 -14.66
CA TYR A 637 -1.10 34.97 -15.32
C TYR A 637 0.34 34.45 -15.32
N SER A 638 0.80 33.80 -14.24
CA SER A 638 2.18 33.31 -14.12
C SER A 638 2.48 32.20 -15.12
N ILE A 639 1.54 31.27 -15.31
CA ILE A 639 1.67 30.18 -16.28
C ILE A 639 1.55 30.70 -17.72
N LEU A 640 0.62 31.63 -17.98
CA LEU A 640 0.49 32.27 -19.30
C LEU A 640 1.70 33.16 -19.67
N CYS A 641 2.47 33.64 -18.69
CA CYS A 641 3.72 34.38 -18.86
C CYS A 641 4.98 33.49 -18.97
N SER A 642 4.88 32.15 -19.07
CA SER A 642 6.07 31.31 -19.21
C SER A 642 6.87 31.62 -20.47
N GLU A 643 8.17 31.86 -20.32
CA GLU A 643 9.11 32.19 -21.41
C GLU A 643 9.23 31.09 -22.48
N GLU A 644 8.80 29.87 -22.15
CA GLU A 644 8.80 28.71 -23.06
C GLU A 644 7.83 28.89 -24.25
N TYR A 645 6.82 29.77 -24.14
CA TYR A 645 5.74 29.89 -25.12
C TYR A 645 5.72 31.25 -25.85
N THR A 646 5.44 31.20 -27.16
CA THR A 646 5.36 32.37 -28.05
C THR A 646 4.29 33.41 -27.65
N ILE A 647 3.34 33.04 -26.80
CA ILE A 647 2.32 33.96 -26.26
C ILE A 647 2.85 34.92 -25.19
N MET A 648 3.99 34.63 -24.55
CA MET A 648 4.48 35.33 -23.37
C MET A 648 4.48 36.86 -23.52
N ASN A 649 5.05 37.39 -24.62
CA ASN A 649 5.12 38.84 -24.86
C ASN A 649 3.73 39.53 -24.91
N ARG A 650 2.70 38.82 -25.37
CA ARG A 650 1.31 39.35 -25.42
C ARG A 650 0.68 39.36 -24.04
N VAL A 651 0.90 38.31 -23.26
CA VAL A 651 0.42 38.19 -21.88
C VAL A 651 1.12 39.20 -20.97
N ASP A 652 2.43 39.39 -21.13
CA ASP A 652 3.23 40.32 -20.34
C ASP A 652 2.83 41.79 -20.54
N ILE A 653 2.47 42.19 -21.77
CA ILE A 653 1.91 43.53 -22.02
C ILE A 653 0.61 43.73 -21.22
N ALA A 654 -0.30 42.75 -21.24
CA ALA A 654 -1.55 42.82 -20.47
C ALA A 654 -1.32 42.77 -18.95
N ARG A 655 -0.35 41.97 -18.48
CA ARG A 655 0.10 41.91 -17.08
C ARG A 655 0.66 43.26 -16.63
N SER A 656 1.60 43.81 -17.40
CA SER A 656 2.25 45.08 -17.09
C SER A 656 1.24 46.22 -16.98
N GLN A 657 0.31 46.33 -17.94
CA GLN A 657 -0.78 47.32 -17.88
C GLN A 657 -1.65 47.18 -16.63
N LEU A 658 -2.00 45.95 -16.23
CA LEU A 658 -2.75 45.69 -15.01
C LEU A 658 -1.98 46.09 -13.74
N ILE A 659 -0.66 45.81 -13.67
CA ILE A 659 0.18 46.18 -12.53
C ILE A 659 0.47 47.69 -12.50
N ASP A 660 0.71 48.34 -13.64
CA ASP A 660 0.87 49.79 -13.74
C ASP A 660 -0.39 50.47 -13.14
N GLU A 661 -1.60 50.10 -13.59
CA GLU A 661 -2.86 50.66 -13.09
C GLU A 661 -3.22 50.30 -11.63
N LEU A 662 -2.74 49.17 -11.10
CA LEU A 662 -2.89 48.80 -9.69
C LEU A 662 -1.90 49.57 -8.80
N THR A 663 -0.67 49.77 -9.28
CA THR A 663 0.39 50.52 -8.59
C THR A 663 0.06 51.99 -8.51
N ASP A 664 -0.44 52.58 -9.59
CA ASP A 664 -0.90 53.98 -9.61
C ASP A 664 -2.03 54.18 -8.60
N ARG A 665 -3.08 53.35 -8.62
CA ARG A 665 -4.19 53.42 -7.65
C ARG A 665 -3.71 53.27 -6.21
N PHE A 666 -2.93 52.24 -5.91
CA PHE A 666 -2.36 52.05 -4.57
C PHE A 666 -1.52 53.24 -4.12
N SER A 667 -0.77 53.87 -5.03
CA SER A 667 0.06 55.03 -4.68
C SER A 667 -0.76 56.27 -4.37
N HIS A 668 -1.85 56.54 -5.11
CA HIS A 668 -2.77 57.63 -4.80
C HIS A 668 -3.47 57.38 -3.45
N SER A 669 -4.07 56.22 -3.24
CA SER A 669 -4.77 55.92 -1.99
C SER A 669 -3.84 55.89 -0.76
N VAL A 670 -2.55 55.60 -0.94
CA VAL A 670 -1.52 55.73 0.11
C VAL A 670 -1.05 57.18 0.30
N GLU A 671 -1.30 58.09 -0.64
CA GLU A 671 -1.08 59.52 -0.45
C GLU A 671 -2.30 60.18 0.21
N ASP A 672 -3.51 59.78 -0.17
CA ASP A 672 -4.77 60.18 0.48
C ASP A 672 -4.79 59.76 1.96
N LEU A 673 -4.59 58.45 2.25
CA LEU A 673 -4.56 57.88 3.62
C LEU A 673 -3.44 58.45 4.52
N LEU A 674 -2.41 59.07 3.93
CA LEU A 674 -1.26 59.65 4.66
C LEU A 674 -1.30 61.19 4.70
N GLN A 675 -2.41 61.82 4.33
CA GLN A 675 -2.53 63.28 4.34
C GLN A 675 -2.66 63.83 5.78
N GLU A 676 -1.76 64.75 6.16
CA GLU A 676 -1.75 65.37 7.48
C GLU A 676 -2.93 66.35 7.67
N GLY A 677 -4.03 65.91 8.29
CA GLY A 677 -5.07 66.81 8.80
C GLY A 677 -6.46 66.21 9.00
N ASP A 678 -6.80 65.15 8.26
CA ASP A 678 -8.11 64.52 8.26
C ASP A 678 -8.07 63.15 8.98
N GLU A 679 -9.22 62.72 9.55
CA GLU A 679 -9.38 61.35 10.05
C GLU A 679 -9.78 60.45 8.87
N ALA A 680 -8.96 59.45 8.56
CA ALA A 680 -9.20 58.51 7.46
C ALA A 680 -10.52 57.74 7.64
N ASP A 681 -11.32 57.64 6.59
CA ASP A 681 -12.60 56.94 6.63
C ASP A 681 -12.52 55.47 6.17
N ASP A 682 -13.64 54.75 6.29
CA ASP A 682 -13.73 53.34 5.90
C ASP A 682 -13.53 53.12 4.38
N ASP A 683 -13.85 54.11 3.53
CA ASP A 683 -13.67 54.03 2.07
C ASP A 683 -12.19 54.22 1.70
N ASP A 684 -11.46 55.14 2.35
CA ASP A 684 -10.00 55.30 2.22
C ASP A 684 -9.26 53.99 2.62
N ILE A 685 -9.61 53.47 3.79
CA ILE A 685 -9.08 52.22 4.34
C ILE A 685 -9.37 51.05 3.39
N TYR A 686 -10.59 50.96 2.86
CA TYR A 686 -10.97 49.93 1.89
C TYR A 686 -10.24 50.09 0.55
N SER A 687 -10.04 51.32 0.07
CA SER A 687 -9.36 51.62 -1.19
C SER A 687 -7.89 51.19 -1.18
N VAL A 688 -7.18 51.53 -0.09
CA VAL A 688 -5.81 51.05 0.16
C VAL A 688 -5.78 49.53 0.27
N LEU A 689 -6.65 48.93 1.10
CA LEU A 689 -6.67 47.50 1.34
C LEU A 689 -6.99 46.68 0.07
N SER A 690 -7.95 47.14 -0.74
CA SER A 690 -8.37 46.52 -1.99
C SER A 690 -7.23 46.52 -3.02
N SER A 691 -6.57 47.66 -3.20
CA SER A 691 -5.43 47.80 -4.11
C SER A 691 -4.21 46.99 -3.63
N LEU A 692 -3.93 47.02 -2.32
CA LEU A 692 -2.83 46.30 -1.70
C LEU A 692 -3.01 44.78 -1.73
N LYS A 693 -4.22 44.24 -1.50
CA LYS A 693 -4.51 42.79 -1.66
C LYS A 693 -4.21 42.32 -3.09
N LYS A 694 -4.64 43.08 -4.09
CA LYS A 694 -4.43 42.78 -5.53
C LYS A 694 -2.95 42.77 -5.88
N LEU A 695 -2.21 43.80 -5.47
CA LEU A 695 -0.75 43.85 -5.66
C LEU A 695 -0.02 42.73 -4.91
N THR A 696 -0.39 42.43 -3.67
CA THR A 696 0.25 41.39 -2.83
C THR A 696 0.06 39.99 -3.44
N ALA A 697 -1.14 39.69 -3.93
CA ALA A 697 -1.41 38.42 -4.62
C ALA A 697 -0.57 38.26 -5.89
N PHE A 698 -0.44 39.31 -6.70
CA PHE A 698 0.40 39.28 -7.91
C PHE A 698 1.91 39.23 -7.57
N HIS A 699 2.37 39.95 -6.54
CA HIS A 699 3.77 39.97 -6.15
C HIS A 699 4.29 38.61 -5.62
N ASN A 700 3.38 37.74 -5.16
CA ASN A 700 3.70 36.37 -4.75
C ASN A 700 4.20 35.49 -5.93
N ALA A 701 3.71 35.73 -7.16
CA ALA A 701 4.03 34.92 -8.35
C ALA A 701 4.67 35.69 -9.51
N HIS A 702 4.96 36.98 -9.34
CA HIS A 702 5.59 37.82 -10.36
C HIS A 702 6.62 38.77 -9.74
N ASP A 703 7.76 38.94 -10.41
CA ASP A 703 8.71 40.00 -10.06
C ASP A 703 8.09 41.38 -10.34
N LEU A 704 7.71 42.09 -9.29
CA LEU A 704 7.22 43.46 -9.36
C LEU A 704 8.28 44.50 -8.93
N THR A 705 9.57 44.14 -8.91
CA THR A 705 10.68 45.03 -8.51
C THR A 705 10.74 46.32 -9.32
N LYS A 706 10.28 46.32 -10.58
CA LYS A 706 10.14 47.52 -11.44
C LYS A 706 9.30 48.63 -10.80
N TRP A 707 8.36 48.29 -9.92
CA TRP A 707 7.33 49.20 -9.38
C TRP A 707 7.61 49.72 -7.96
N ASP A 708 8.73 49.36 -7.33
CA ASP A 708 9.17 49.84 -5.99
C ASP A 708 8.09 49.83 -4.89
N LEU A 709 7.22 48.79 -4.89
CA LEU A 709 6.09 48.67 -3.96
C LEU A 709 6.49 48.71 -2.48
N PHE A 710 7.74 48.33 -2.17
CA PHE A 710 8.32 48.37 -0.83
C PHE A 710 8.24 49.77 -0.21
N LYS A 711 8.48 50.83 -0.98
CA LYS A 711 8.48 52.22 -0.49
C LYS A 711 7.13 52.62 0.13
N ASN A 712 6.02 52.31 -0.52
CA ASN A 712 4.69 52.64 -0.02
C ASN A 712 4.22 51.65 1.06
N CYS A 713 4.58 50.37 0.98
CA CYS A 713 4.33 49.42 2.06
C CYS A 713 5.07 49.81 3.36
N TYR A 714 6.33 50.26 3.26
CA TYR A 714 7.11 50.77 4.38
C TYR A 714 6.52 52.04 4.99
N ARG A 715 6.00 52.98 4.18
CA ARG A 715 5.26 54.16 4.68
C ARG A 715 4.08 53.76 5.55
N LEU A 716 3.23 52.83 5.08
CA LEU A 716 2.08 52.32 5.83
C LEU A 716 2.51 51.63 7.13
N LEU A 717 3.46 50.69 7.07
CA LEU A 717 3.93 49.96 8.25
C LEU A 717 4.57 50.89 9.28
N LYS A 718 5.34 51.90 8.82
CA LYS A 718 5.92 52.92 9.70
C LYS A 718 4.84 53.76 10.38
N MET A 719 3.83 54.23 9.65
CA MET A 719 2.70 54.98 10.24
C MET A 719 2.00 54.15 11.32
N GLY A 720 1.67 52.89 11.05
CA GLY A 720 1.00 52.02 12.03
C GLY A 720 1.79 51.82 13.32
N ILE A 721 3.13 51.83 13.24
CA ILE A 721 4.02 51.78 14.42
C ILE A 721 4.07 53.14 15.14
N GLU A 722 4.11 54.25 14.42
CA GLU A 722 4.21 55.60 14.99
C GLU A 722 2.90 56.11 15.61
N GLN A 723 1.74 55.71 15.06
CA GLN A 723 0.42 56.04 15.60
C GLN A 723 -0.09 55.01 16.61
N GLY A 724 0.39 53.75 16.55
CA GLY A 724 -0.09 52.64 17.38
C GLY A 724 -1.43 52.04 16.93
N SER A 725 -1.99 52.52 15.82
CA SER A 725 -3.26 52.07 15.25
C SER A 725 -3.13 51.87 13.73
N MET A 726 -3.51 50.68 13.24
CA MET A 726 -3.53 50.32 11.82
C MET A 726 -4.49 49.14 11.64
N PRO A 727 -5.38 49.13 10.63
CA PRO A 727 -6.20 47.97 10.33
C PRO A 727 -5.34 46.72 10.05
N GLU A 728 -5.59 45.64 10.78
CA GLU A 728 -4.75 44.42 10.75
C GLU A 728 -4.52 43.90 9.33
N GLN A 729 -5.57 43.88 8.49
CA GLN A 729 -5.46 43.40 7.11
C GLN A 729 -4.52 44.26 6.25
N ILE A 730 -4.42 45.57 6.49
CA ILE A 730 -3.44 46.44 5.80
C ILE A 730 -2.03 46.09 6.28
N ALA A 731 -1.82 45.93 7.59
CA ALA A 731 -0.51 45.55 8.15
C ALA A 731 -0.04 44.17 7.62
N VAL A 732 -0.91 43.16 7.63
CA VAL A 732 -0.61 41.82 7.12
C VAL A 732 -0.27 41.83 5.64
N GLN A 733 -1.06 42.52 4.80
CA GLN A 733 -0.78 42.60 3.37
C GLN A 733 0.47 43.44 3.06
N ALA A 734 0.72 44.54 3.79
CA ALA A 734 1.93 45.34 3.63
C ALA A 734 3.20 44.58 4.05
N LEU A 735 3.12 43.75 5.10
CA LEU A 735 4.20 42.83 5.49
C LEU A 735 4.45 41.77 4.40
N GLN A 736 3.39 41.16 3.86
CA GLN A 736 3.51 40.17 2.78
C GLN A 736 4.09 40.79 1.50
N CYS A 737 3.58 41.95 1.05
CA CYS A 737 4.10 42.64 -0.12
C CYS A 737 5.56 43.08 0.07
N SER A 738 5.93 43.60 1.25
CA SER A 738 7.32 43.95 1.58
C SER A 738 8.24 42.72 1.60
N HIS A 739 7.75 41.58 2.10
CA HIS A 739 8.46 40.31 2.08
C HIS A 739 8.70 39.82 0.64
N TYR A 740 7.69 39.89 -0.24
CA TYR A 740 7.85 39.57 -1.66
C TYR A 740 8.81 40.54 -2.38
N SER A 741 8.76 41.85 -2.08
CA SER A 741 9.74 42.82 -2.59
C SER A 741 11.18 42.41 -2.25
N ILE A 742 11.43 42.01 -1.00
CA ILE A 742 12.75 41.59 -0.54
C ILE A 742 13.15 40.26 -1.20
N LEU A 743 12.23 39.31 -1.34
CA LEU A 743 12.52 38.02 -1.98
C LEU A 743 12.83 38.15 -3.47
N TRP A 744 12.12 38.97 -4.24
CA TRP A 744 12.44 39.16 -5.66
C TRP A 744 13.75 39.92 -5.87
N GLN A 745 14.03 40.93 -5.04
CA GLN A 745 15.34 41.57 -5.02
C GLN A 745 16.47 40.58 -4.67
N LEU A 746 16.24 39.66 -3.72
CA LEU A 746 17.18 38.60 -3.37
C LEU A 746 17.36 37.58 -4.51
N VAL A 747 16.29 37.13 -5.17
CA VAL A 747 16.34 36.22 -6.34
C VAL A 747 17.16 36.83 -7.48
N ARG A 748 17.10 38.16 -7.67
CA ARG A 748 17.95 38.88 -8.64
C ARG A 748 19.42 39.02 -8.22
N ILE A 749 19.77 38.61 -7.01
CA ILE A 749 21.13 38.62 -6.44
C ILE A 749 21.68 37.19 -6.24
N THR A 750 20.80 36.18 -6.07
CA THR A 750 21.19 34.79 -5.78
C THR A 750 20.43 33.75 -6.62
N GLU A 751 21.17 32.96 -7.41
CA GLU A 751 20.68 31.70 -7.97
C GLU A 751 20.52 30.63 -6.86
N GLY A 752 19.33 30.53 -6.26
CA GLY A 752 19.03 29.46 -5.30
C GLY A 752 17.74 29.67 -4.51
N SER A 753 16.99 28.58 -4.27
CA SER A 753 15.68 28.60 -3.58
C SER A 753 15.64 27.69 -2.34
N PRO A 754 14.95 28.11 -1.25
CA PRO A 754 14.59 27.23 -0.13
C PRO A 754 13.07 26.89 -0.09
N SER A 755 12.70 25.88 0.71
CA SER A 755 11.38 25.21 0.68
C SER A 755 10.56 25.38 1.99
N LYS A 756 9.44 24.64 2.11
CA LYS A 756 8.26 24.98 2.91
C LYS A 756 7.93 24.07 4.12
N TYR A 757 7.65 24.73 5.25
CA TYR A 757 6.47 24.60 6.15
C TYR A 757 6.20 23.30 6.97
N TYR A 758 5.74 23.53 8.22
CA TYR A 758 4.55 22.98 8.95
C TYR A 758 3.96 21.62 8.52
N ASN A 759 3.41 20.77 9.40
CA ASN A 759 3.32 20.69 10.87
C ASN A 759 2.78 19.26 11.24
N ASP A 760 2.60 18.81 12.49
CA ASP A 760 2.57 19.44 13.82
C ASP A 760 3.62 18.84 14.77
N TYR A 761 4.86 19.28 14.62
CA TYR A 761 6.02 19.11 15.51
C TYR A 761 6.49 17.71 15.91
N GLY A 762 5.67 16.65 15.98
CA GLY A 762 6.13 15.34 16.46
C GLY A 762 7.21 14.71 15.57
N ASP A 763 7.00 14.79 14.26
CA ASP A 763 7.92 14.43 13.20
C ASP A 763 9.01 15.50 12.98
N ILE A 764 8.65 16.79 12.98
CA ILE A 764 9.60 17.90 12.81
C ILE A 764 10.63 17.91 13.95
N ILE A 765 10.24 17.63 15.21
CA ILE A 765 11.16 17.47 16.35
C ILE A 765 11.99 16.20 16.17
N LYS A 766 11.40 15.07 15.77
CA LYS A 766 12.15 13.83 15.50
C LYS A 766 13.24 14.04 14.45
N GLU A 767 12.92 14.75 13.36
CA GLU A 767 13.88 15.03 12.29
C GLU A 767 14.84 16.19 12.64
N THR A 768 14.41 17.20 13.40
CA THR A 768 15.32 18.25 13.94
C THR A 768 16.33 17.64 14.92
N LEU A 769 15.91 16.72 15.78
CA LEU A 769 16.81 15.94 16.64
C LEU A 769 17.70 15.01 15.80
N SER A 770 17.18 14.42 14.72
CA SER A 770 17.97 13.62 13.79
C SER A 770 19.07 14.43 13.09
N LYS A 771 18.73 15.63 12.59
CA LYS A 771 19.62 16.56 11.89
C LYS A 771 20.63 17.21 12.82
N THR A 772 20.21 17.72 13.99
CA THR A 772 21.15 18.26 14.99
C THR A 772 22.14 17.20 15.45
N ARG A 773 21.71 15.94 15.65
CA ARG A 773 22.59 14.79 15.94
C ARG A 773 23.49 14.39 14.76
N GLN A 774 23.06 14.59 13.51
CA GLN A 774 23.91 14.40 12.32
C GLN A 774 25.01 15.47 12.24
N THR A 775 24.68 16.73 12.55
CA THR A 775 25.62 17.88 12.56
C THR A 775 26.57 17.86 13.75
N ASP A 776 26.05 17.75 14.98
CA ASP A 776 26.84 17.65 16.21
C ASP A 776 26.12 16.78 17.25
N LYS A 777 26.64 15.56 17.45
CA LYS A 777 26.12 14.60 18.43
C LYS A 777 26.26 15.09 19.87
N ILE A 778 27.35 15.79 20.20
CA ILE A 778 27.64 16.24 21.56
C ILE A 778 26.73 17.40 21.92
N GLN A 779 26.61 18.40 21.05
CA GLN A 779 25.71 19.53 21.29
C GLN A 779 24.24 19.10 21.26
N CYS A 780 23.85 18.15 20.42
CA CYS A 780 22.52 17.52 20.47
C CYS A 780 22.27 16.80 21.82
N ALA A 781 23.26 16.07 22.35
CA ALA A 781 23.14 15.45 23.67
C ALA A 781 23.03 16.49 24.81
N LYS A 782 23.69 17.65 24.66
CA LYS A 782 23.57 18.77 25.59
C LYS A 782 22.20 19.44 25.56
N THR A 783 21.61 19.65 24.38
CA THR A 783 20.25 20.21 24.29
C THR A 783 19.21 19.21 24.83
N LEU A 784 19.32 17.92 24.51
CA LEU A 784 18.44 16.87 25.05
C LEU A 784 18.44 16.83 26.59
N ILE A 785 19.61 16.92 27.24
CA ILE A 785 19.65 16.93 28.71
C ILE A 785 19.18 18.27 29.29
N LEU A 786 19.45 19.41 28.63
CA LEU A 786 18.95 20.72 29.03
C LEU A 786 17.42 20.78 29.01
N SER A 787 16.76 20.21 28.00
CA SER A 787 15.29 20.12 27.95
C SER A 787 14.72 19.30 29.10
N LEU A 788 15.37 18.19 29.48
CA LEU A 788 14.98 17.41 30.66
C LEU A 788 15.21 18.19 31.97
N GLN A 789 16.28 19.00 32.05
CA GLN A 789 16.54 19.87 33.20
C GLN A 789 15.50 20.99 33.32
N GLN A 790 15.03 21.57 32.21
CA GLN A 790 13.96 22.58 32.18
C GLN A 790 12.65 22.00 32.74
N LEU A 791 12.15 20.92 32.16
CA LEU A 791 10.96 20.19 32.64
C LEU A 791 11.06 19.78 34.12
N PHE A 792 12.26 19.40 34.59
CA PHE A 792 12.47 19.07 35.99
C PHE A 792 12.45 20.31 36.91
N ASN A 793 12.98 21.46 36.48
CA ASN A 793 12.89 22.70 37.26
C ASN A 793 11.45 23.21 37.34
N GLU A 794 10.69 23.15 36.24
CA GLU A 794 9.26 23.49 36.19
C GLU A 794 8.48 22.63 37.20
N LEU A 795 8.70 21.32 37.17
CA LEU A 795 8.08 20.39 38.12
C LEU A 795 8.45 20.68 39.59
N VAL A 796 9.70 21.06 39.88
CA VAL A 796 10.16 21.48 41.22
C VAL A 796 9.62 22.85 41.63
N GLN A 797 9.33 23.73 40.68
CA GLN A 797 8.70 25.03 40.94
C GLN A 797 7.24 24.87 41.35
N ASP A 798 6.49 24.00 40.66
CA ASP A 798 5.06 23.78 40.91
C ASP A 798 4.79 22.91 42.15
N GLN A 799 5.58 21.84 42.35
CA GLN A 799 5.34 20.84 43.42
C GLN A 799 6.32 20.99 44.60
N GLY A 800 7.30 21.90 44.50
CA GLY A 800 8.36 22.07 45.47
C GLY A 800 9.45 20.99 45.41
N PRO A 801 10.49 21.09 46.28
CA PRO A 801 11.66 20.22 46.21
C PRO A 801 11.43 18.78 46.72
N ASN A 802 10.27 18.48 47.30
CA ASN A 802 9.92 17.17 47.84
C ASN A 802 9.02 16.39 46.86
N LEU A 803 9.48 16.18 45.63
CA LEU A 803 8.70 15.53 44.56
C LEU A 803 8.23 14.12 44.96
N ASP A 804 6.96 13.82 44.68
CA ASP A 804 6.48 12.43 44.66
C ASP A 804 7.05 11.72 43.43
N ARG A 805 8.00 10.81 43.68
CA ARG A 805 8.70 10.01 42.67
C ARG A 805 7.81 8.94 42.02
N THR A 806 6.60 8.73 42.55
CA THR A 806 5.57 7.85 41.94
C THR A 806 4.53 8.61 41.12
N SER A 807 4.59 9.95 41.09
CA SER A 807 3.65 10.78 40.34
C SER A 807 3.75 10.58 38.83
N SER A 808 2.63 10.81 38.13
CA SER A 808 2.53 10.80 36.67
C SER A 808 3.53 11.77 36.01
N HIS A 809 3.77 12.92 36.63
CA HIS A 809 4.68 13.96 36.12
C HIS A 809 6.14 13.49 36.13
N VAL A 810 6.63 12.93 37.25
CA VAL A 810 7.99 12.35 37.31
C VAL A 810 8.11 11.16 36.34
N SER A 811 7.08 10.32 36.25
CA SER A 811 7.03 9.20 35.30
C SER A 811 7.12 9.67 33.84
N GLY A 812 6.43 10.76 33.48
CA GLY A 812 6.46 11.35 32.14
C GLY A 812 7.84 11.86 31.73
N ILE A 813 8.56 12.54 32.63
CA ILE A 813 9.93 13.00 32.35
C ILE A 813 10.90 11.81 32.19
N LYS A 814 10.74 10.74 32.97
CA LYS A 814 11.52 9.50 32.83
C LYS A 814 11.21 8.76 31.53
N GLU A 815 9.94 8.68 31.13
CA GLU A 815 9.53 8.12 29.84
C GLU A 815 10.10 8.92 28.64
N LEU A 816 10.11 10.25 28.73
CA LEU A 816 10.75 11.10 27.72
C LEU A 816 12.27 10.87 27.68
N ALA A 817 12.94 10.79 28.82
CA ALA A 817 14.36 10.47 28.91
C ALA A 817 14.70 9.08 28.34
N ARG A 818 13.85 8.08 28.58
CA ARG A 818 13.95 6.74 27.98
C ARG A 818 13.84 6.80 26.45
N ARG A 819 12.90 7.59 25.91
CA ARG A 819 12.78 7.84 24.45
C ARG A 819 14.01 8.57 23.89
N PHE A 820 14.51 9.59 24.57
CA PHE A 820 15.75 10.28 24.21
C PHE A 820 16.97 9.35 24.23
N ALA A 821 17.07 8.44 25.20
CA ALA A 821 18.15 7.45 25.25
C ALA A 821 18.18 6.53 24.02
N LEU A 822 17.02 6.17 23.46
CA LEU A 822 16.94 5.39 22.21
C LEU A 822 17.55 6.13 21.00
N THR A 823 17.54 7.47 20.99
CA THR A 823 18.08 8.27 19.87
C THR A 823 19.60 8.12 19.67
N PHE A 824 20.33 7.59 20.65
CA PHE A 824 21.77 7.27 20.53
C PHE A 824 22.04 5.92 19.82
N GLY A 825 20.99 5.19 19.41
CA GLY A 825 21.11 3.96 18.63
C GLY A 825 21.67 2.76 19.40
N LEU A 826 22.25 1.80 18.66
CA LEU A 826 22.94 0.62 19.21
C LEU A 826 24.47 0.72 19.13
N ASP A 827 24.99 1.52 18.20
CA ASP A 827 26.43 1.79 18.05
C ASP A 827 26.91 2.77 19.12
N GLN A 828 27.18 2.23 20.32
CA GLN A 828 27.70 2.99 21.46
C GLN A 828 29.03 3.67 21.14
N ILE A 829 29.85 3.12 20.23
CA ILE A 829 31.16 3.70 19.88
C ILE A 829 30.95 5.04 19.17
N LYS A 830 30.03 5.10 18.19
CA LYS A 830 29.70 6.32 17.45
C LYS A 830 28.99 7.41 18.26
N THR A 831 28.53 7.14 19.48
CA THR A 831 27.84 8.10 20.38
C THR A 831 28.50 8.27 21.75
N ARG A 832 29.60 7.55 22.01
CA ARG A 832 30.38 7.51 23.27
C ARG A 832 30.53 8.86 23.97
N GLU A 833 31.13 9.84 23.28
CA GLU A 833 31.49 11.13 23.89
C GLU A 833 30.26 12.00 24.17
N ALA A 834 29.23 11.91 23.32
CA ALA A 834 27.96 12.61 23.50
C ALA A 834 27.22 12.10 24.74
N VAL A 835 27.08 10.78 24.88
CA VAL A 835 26.44 10.15 26.05
C VAL A 835 27.27 10.39 27.32
N ALA A 836 28.61 10.26 27.26
CA ALA A 836 29.49 10.56 28.39
C ALA A 836 29.49 12.05 28.81
N THR A 837 29.12 12.95 27.90
CA THR A 837 28.95 14.39 28.20
C THR A 837 27.58 14.66 28.81
N LEU A 838 26.49 14.11 28.24
CA LEU A 838 25.15 14.14 28.82
C LEU A 838 25.13 13.68 30.29
N HIS A 839 25.89 12.63 30.60
CA HIS A 839 26.01 12.15 31.98
C HIS A 839 26.79 13.09 32.92
N LYS A 840 27.73 13.91 32.43
CA LYS A 840 28.41 14.93 33.25
C LYS A 840 27.50 16.12 33.49
N ASP A 841 26.96 16.70 32.43
CA ASP A 841 26.08 17.87 32.48
C ASP A 841 24.81 17.57 33.33
N GLY A 842 24.34 16.31 33.35
CA GLY A 842 23.27 15.84 34.25
C GLY A 842 23.67 15.61 35.72
N ILE A 843 24.92 15.19 35.99
CA ILE A 843 25.47 15.12 37.36
C ILE A 843 25.65 16.53 37.91
N ASP A 844 26.27 17.42 37.15
CA ASP A 844 26.51 18.82 37.53
C ASP A 844 25.19 19.52 37.90
N PHE A 845 24.10 19.24 37.17
CA PHE A 845 22.76 19.72 37.50
C PHE A 845 22.18 19.13 38.79
N ALA A 846 22.30 17.81 39.01
CA ALA A 846 21.75 17.15 40.20
C ALA A 846 22.39 17.65 41.52
N PHE A 847 23.66 18.08 41.47
CA PHE A 847 24.41 18.63 42.61
C PHE A 847 24.54 20.16 42.61
N LYS A 848 23.94 20.87 41.62
CA LYS A 848 24.07 22.32 41.42
C LYS A 848 23.68 23.17 42.63
N PHE A 849 22.69 22.72 43.40
CA PHE A 849 22.15 23.43 44.55
C PHE A 849 22.21 22.54 45.81
N PRO A 850 23.06 22.89 46.81
CA PRO A 850 23.10 22.17 48.09
C PRO A 850 21.82 22.43 48.89
N ASN A 851 21.45 21.50 49.77
CA ASN A 851 20.21 21.64 50.55
C ASN A 851 20.33 22.80 51.57
N PRO A 852 19.38 23.76 51.62
CA PRO A 852 19.39 24.86 52.58
C PRO A 852 19.36 24.42 54.06
N LYS A 853 18.94 23.17 54.34
CA LYS A 853 18.92 22.58 55.69
C LYS A 853 20.27 22.02 56.15
N GLY A 854 21.30 22.07 55.30
CA GLY A 854 22.65 21.58 55.58
C GLY A 854 23.03 20.31 54.82
N ALA A 855 24.32 19.98 54.81
CA ALA A 855 24.91 18.88 54.04
C ALA A 855 24.44 17.47 54.45
N GLU A 856 23.71 17.35 55.56
CA GLU A 856 23.11 16.09 56.00
C GLU A 856 21.88 15.67 55.18
N TYR A 857 21.29 16.61 54.42
CA TYR A 857 20.09 16.42 53.60
C TYR A 857 20.42 16.30 52.09
N PRO A 858 19.61 15.57 51.30
CA PRO A 858 19.85 15.41 49.87
C PRO A 858 19.81 16.74 49.10
N PRO A 859 20.70 16.98 48.12
CA PRO A 859 20.66 18.14 47.21
C PRO A 859 19.29 18.31 46.55
N THR A 860 18.90 19.55 46.29
CA THR A 860 17.55 19.91 45.81
C THR A 860 17.16 19.19 44.52
N ASN A 861 18.13 18.93 43.64
CA ASN A 861 17.91 18.31 42.33
C ASN A 861 18.27 16.81 42.29
N LEU A 862 18.50 16.15 43.44
CA LEU A 862 19.01 14.77 43.48
C LEU A 862 18.11 13.75 42.77
N ALA A 863 16.79 13.97 42.76
CA ALA A 863 15.84 13.10 42.06
C ALA A 863 16.02 13.07 40.53
N PHE A 864 16.68 14.08 39.94
CA PHE A 864 17.04 14.07 38.52
C PHE A 864 17.97 12.90 38.13
N LEU A 865 18.69 12.31 39.09
CA LEU A 865 19.49 11.10 38.85
C LEU A 865 18.65 9.89 38.44
N GLU A 866 17.35 9.83 38.76
CA GLU A 866 16.46 8.80 38.21
C GLU A 866 16.19 9.01 36.72
N VAL A 867 16.03 10.26 36.28
CA VAL A 867 15.89 10.63 34.85
C VAL A 867 17.18 10.34 34.09
N LEU A 868 18.32 10.67 34.69
CA LEU A 868 19.65 10.40 34.13
C LEU A 868 19.99 8.90 34.07
N CYS A 869 19.33 8.07 34.88
CA CYS A 869 19.56 6.63 34.92
C CYS A 869 19.10 5.92 33.63
N GLU A 870 18.09 6.42 32.93
CA GLU A 870 17.60 5.85 31.66
C GLU A 870 18.71 5.79 30.59
N PHE A 871 19.56 6.83 30.54
CA PHE A 871 20.70 6.93 29.62
C PHE A 871 21.87 6.00 29.98
N SER A 872 21.94 5.51 31.23
CA SER A 872 23.07 4.69 31.70
C SER A 872 23.23 3.36 30.94
N SER A 873 22.19 2.92 30.23
CA SER A 873 22.19 1.77 29.31
C SER A 873 23.03 2.00 28.04
N LYS A 874 23.32 3.26 27.68
CA LYS A 874 24.03 3.66 26.45
C LYS A 874 25.52 3.96 26.66
N LEU A 875 25.99 4.06 27.91
CA LEU A 875 27.42 4.14 28.24
C LEU A 875 28.12 2.79 28.05
N LEU A 876 29.29 2.79 27.40
CA LEU A 876 30.17 1.62 27.36
C LEU A 876 30.69 1.32 28.78
N ARG A 877 31.05 0.05 29.03
CA ARG A 877 31.64 -0.43 30.30
C ARG A 877 32.89 0.34 30.76
N GLN A 878 33.63 0.96 29.84
CA GLN A 878 34.74 1.85 30.17
C GLN A 878 34.24 3.20 30.71
N ASP A 879 33.33 3.85 29.99
CA ASP A 879 32.85 5.19 30.33
C ASP A 879 31.93 5.21 31.53
N LYS A 880 31.26 4.09 31.85
CA LYS A 880 30.60 3.90 33.15
C LYS A 880 31.56 4.12 34.32
N LYS A 881 32.82 3.66 34.23
CA LYS A 881 33.84 3.92 35.25
C LYS A 881 34.24 5.39 35.26
N THR A 882 34.45 6.00 34.09
CA THR A 882 34.76 7.44 33.96
C THR A 882 33.67 8.34 34.55
N VAL A 883 32.40 8.02 34.31
CA VAL A 883 31.23 8.74 34.84
C VAL A 883 31.05 8.48 36.33
N HIS A 884 31.30 7.26 36.82
CA HIS A 884 31.32 6.96 38.26
C HIS A 884 32.40 7.78 39.00
N SER A 885 33.64 7.78 38.50
CA SER A 885 34.72 8.61 39.05
C SER A 885 34.56 10.12 38.81
N TYR A 886 33.55 10.54 38.03
CA TYR A 886 33.09 11.92 37.96
C TYR A 886 32.04 12.20 39.05
N LEU A 887 31.05 11.32 39.20
CA LEU A 887 30.03 11.35 40.26
C LEU A 887 30.65 11.38 41.67
N GLU A 888 31.69 10.58 41.91
CA GLU A 888 32.39 10.51 43.21
C GLU A 888 32.94 11.86 43.68
N LYS A 889 33.23 12.81 42.77
CA LYS A 889 33.70 14.17 43.11
C LYS A 889 32.65 15.02 43.81
N PHE A 890 31.37 14.66 43.68
CA PHE A 890 30.22 15.33 44.29
C PHE A 890 29.67 14.57 45.51
N MET A 891 30.20 13.38 45.81
CA MET A 891 29.77 12.54 46.92
C MET A 891 30.71 12.69 48.12
N THR A 892 30.16 12.96 49.30
CA THR A 892 30.89 12.81 50.57
C THR A 892 30.79 11.36 51.07
N GLU A 893 31.71 10.94 51.94
CA GLU A 893 31.66 9.60 52.58
C GLU A 893 30.29 9.35 53.25
N TYR A 894 29.78 10.36 53.97
CA TYR A 894 28.45 10.37 54.58
C TYR A 894 27.31 10.07 53.58
N MET A 895 27.38 10.59 52.34
CA MET A 895 26.40 10.32 51.28
C MET A 895 26.50 8.89 50.72
N MET A 896 27.68 8.25 50.80
CA MET A 896 27.89 6.87 50.34
C MET A 896 27.32 5.82 51.31
N GLU A 897 27.21 6.15 52.60
CA GLU A 897 26.74 5.24 53.65
C GLU A 897 25.21 5.25 53.84
N ARG A 898 24.52 6.35 53.49
CA ARG A 898 23.05 6.50 53.64
C ARG A 898 22.27 5.46 52.82
N ARG A 899 21.12 5.01 53.37
CA ARG A 899 20.23 3.98 52.78
C ARG A 899 18.74 4.33 52.85
N GLU A 900 18.39 5.56 53.21
CA GLU A 900 16.99 6.03 53.27
C GLU A 900 16.43 6.30 51.87
N ASP A 901 15.10 6.20 51.71
CA ASP A 901 14.41 6.32 50.42
C ASP A 901 14.66 7.66 49.69
N VAL A 902 14.95 8.73 50.43
CA VAL A 902 15.27 10.05 49.85
C VAL A 902 16.62 10.09 49.14
N TRP A 903 17.51 9.13 49.41
CA TRP A 903 18.80 8.94 48.72
C TRP A 903 18.74 7.89 47.61
N LEU A 904 17.58 7.22 47.42
CA LEU A 904 17.42 6.15 46.42
C LEU A 904 17.77 6.56 44.98
N PRO A 905 17.51 7.79 44.49
CA PRO A 905 17.98 8.25 43.17
C PRO A 905 19.49 8.09 42.96
N LEU A 906 20.29 8.48 43.98
CA LEU A 906 21.74 8.39 43.96
C LEU A 906 22.22 6.94 44.02
N ILE A 907 21.56 6.11 44.84
CA ILE A 907 21.87 4.68 44.97
C ILE A 907 21.59 3.95 43.64
N ALA A 908 20.43 4.20 43.03
CA ALA A 908 20.04 3.58 41.76
C ALA A 908 20.98 3.97 40.61
N TYR A 909 21.27 5.27 40.46
CA TYR A 909 22.17 5.78 39.43
C TYR A 909 23.62 5.30 39.63
N ARG A 910 24.13 5.28 40.87
CA ARG A 910 25.45 4.72 41.17
C ARG A 910 25.52 3.23 40.84
N ASN A 911 24.47 2.47 41.15
CA ASN A 911 24.42 1.04 40.86
C ASN A 911 24.37 0.75 39.35
N SER A 912 23.64 1.53 38.54
CA SER A 912 23.58 1.33 37.08
C SER A 912 24.90 1.65 36.35
N LEU A 913 25.78 2.44 36.97
CA LEU A 913 27.17 2.62 36.54
C LEU A 913 28.08 1.45 36.99
N LEU A 914 27.86 0.89 38.18
CA LEU A 914 28.69 -0.18 38.75
C LEU A 914 28.38 -1.59 38.22
N THR A 915 27.18 -1.87 37.71
CA THR A 915 26.77 -3.21 37.22
C THR A 915 27.51 -3.72 35.96
N GLY A 916 28.55 -3.01 35.49
CA GLY A 916 29.54 -3.52 34.53
C GLY A 916 30.76 -4.20 35.18
N GLY A 917 30.57 -4.85 36.33
CA GLY A 917 31.63 -5.41 37.20
C GLY A 917 32.38 -6.60 36.59
N ASP A 918 32.00 -7.83 36.94
CA ASP A 918 32.91 -8.99 36.91
C ASP A 918 32.38 -10.32 36.31
N GLU A 919 31.11 -10.44 35.89
CA GLU A 919 30.53 -11.77 35.57
C GLU A 919 30.92 -12.41 34.22
N ASP A 920 31.67 -11.74 33.34
CA ASP A 920 32.11 -12.30 32.04
C ASP A 920 33.39 -13.17 32.10
N ARG A 921 33.79 -13.65 33.28
CA ARG A 921 35.03 -14.45 33.44
C ARG A 921 34.88 -15.81 34.14
N MET A 922 33.69 -16.43 34.18
CA MET A 922 33.56 -17.89 34.34
C MET A 922 32.14 -18.42 34.03
N SER A 923 31.91 -18.97 32.83
CA SER A 923 31.03 -20.15 32.61
C SER A 923 30.99 -20.61 31.15
N VAL A 924 31.68 -21.71 30.82
CA VAL A 924 31.38 -22.53 29.62
C VAL A 924 31.36 -24.01 30.03
N THR A 925 30.24 -24.46 30.57
CA THR A 925 29.81 -25.87 30.62
C THR A 925 28.32 -25.97 31.01
N THR A 926 27.47 -26.11 29.99
CA THR A 926 26.26 -26.97 29.95
C THR A 926 25.49 -27.30 31.24
N GLY A 927 24.20 -26.93 31.29
CA GLY A 927 23.19 -27.52 32.19
C GLY A 927 21.85 -26.79 32.08
N SER A 928 20.75 -27.49 31.80
CA SER A 928 19.43 -26.88 31.54
C SER A 928 18.35 -27.27 32.55
N THR A 929 17.21 -26.58 32.48
CA THR A 929 15.85 -26.89 33.01
C THR A 929 15.46 -26.60 34.48
N THR A 930 14.20 -26.13 34.59
CA THR A 930 13.22 -26.26 35.70
C THR A 930 13.41 -25.54 37.06
N SER A 931 12.98 -24.27 37.09
CA SER A 931 11.74 -23.76 37.75
C SER A 931 11.35 -24.09 39.21
N ARG A 932 10.57 -23.13 39.78
CA ARG A 932 9.69 -23.17 40.99
C ARG A 932 10.28 -22.77 42.38
N ALA A 933 10.01 -21.50 42.71
CA ALA A 933 9.10 -21.07 43.79
C ALA A 933 9.51 -21.02 45.30
N SER A 934 9.05 -19.91 45.89
CA SER A 934 8.53 -19.65 47.25
C SER A 934 9.41 -19.78 48.51
N THR A 935 9.34 -18.71 49.32
CA THR A 935 9.85 -18.63 50.68
C THR A 935 9.00 -19.43 51.69
N VAL A 936 9.57 -20.54 52.16
CA VAL A 936 9.49 -21.12 53.52
C VAL A 936 8.25 -20.79 54.38
N ARG A 937 7.44 -21.82 54.67
CA ARG A 937 6.51 -21.86 55.82
C ARG A 937 7.22 -22.44 57.06
N SER A 938 6.93 -21.94 58.26
CA SER A 938 7.71 -22.26 59.48
C SER A 938 6.92 -23.05 60.55
N LYS A 939 7.66 -23.73 61.45
CA LYS A 939 7.25 -24.58 62.60
C LYS A 939 6.75 -25.99 62.20
N ARG A 940 7.05 -27.08 62.93
CA ARG A 940 7.89 -27.32 64.14
C ARG A 940 8.21 -28.84 64.27
N GLY A 941 9.40 -29.24 64.71
CA GLY A 941 9.71 -30.66 65.03
C GLY A 941 11.17 -30.93 65.45
N ARG A 942 11.38 -31.84 66.42
CA ARG A 942 12.66 -32.30 67.04
C ARG A 942 12.37 -33.60 67.81
N PRO A 943 13.35 -34.38 68.33
CA PRO A 943 14.75 -34.70 67.94
C PRO A 943 14.89 -36.28 67.90
N PRO A 944 15.99 -37.01 68.29
CA PRO A 944 17.41 -36.68 68.60
C PRO A 944 18.53 -37.69 68.10
N LEU A 945 19.79 -37.42 68.51
CA LEU A 945 20.96 -38.34 68.75
C LEU A 945 21.98 -38.77 67.62
N HIS A 946 23.09 -38.03 67.54
CA HIS A 946 24.52 -38.45 67.69
C HIS A 946 25.13 -39.75 67.05
N LYS A 947 26.09 -39.62 66.09
CA LYS A 947 27.58 -39.78 66.27
C LYS A 947 28.45 -39.79 64.96
N LYS A 948 29.56 -39.01 64.98
CA LYS A 948 30.92 -39.07 64.33
C LYS A 948 31.24 -40.04 63.16
N LEU A 949 31.82 -39.60 62.01
CA LEU A 949 33.25 -39.25 61.65
C LEU A 949 34.18 -40.48 61.46
N PRO A 950 35.27 -40.50 60.63
CA PRO A 950 36.22 -39.43 60.15
C PRO A 950 36.05 -39.02 58.64
N GLU A 951 36.65 -37.98 58.01
CA GLU A 951 38.03 -37.38 57.95
C GLU A 951 39.07 -38.20 57.14
N GLU A 952 39.98 -37.67 56.29
CA GLU A 952 40.14 -36.32 55.68
C GLU A 952 41.09 -36.32 54.43
N SER A 953 40.98 -35.29 53.57
CA SER A 953 41.97 -34.58 52.70
C SER A 953 43.17 -35.26 51.95
N GLY A 954 43.35 -34.88 50.67
CA GLY A 954 44.60 -34.21 50.23
C GLY A 954 45.54 -34.86 49.17
N ASP A 955 45.48 -34.39 47.91
CA ASP A 955 46.57 -34.21 46.91
C ASP A 955 45.96 -33.43 45.69
N GLY A 956 46.64 -32.80 44.71
CA GLY A 956 48.05 -32.48 44.42
C GLY A 956 48.21 -31.95 42.98
N SER A 957 49.39 -31.96 42.34
CA SER A 957 50.64 -31.21 42.63
C SER A 957 51.73 -31.46 41.55
N TRP A 958 52.06 -30.43 40.76
CA TRP A 958 53.35 -30.16 40.08
C TRP A 958 54.20 -31.23 39.35
N VAL A 959 54.29 -31.08 38.01
CA VAL A 959 55.53 -30.92 37.16
C VAL A 959 56.75 -31.85 37.35
N MET A 960 57.21 -32.48 36.24
CA MET A 960 58.65 -32.53 35.85
C MET A 960 58.89 -32.88 34.36
N ARG A 961 60.16 -32.80 33.92
CA ARG A 961 60.72 -33.00 32.54
C ARG A 961 60.70 -34.49 32.06
N ASN A 962 61.07 -34.91 30.83
CA ASN A 962 62.09 -34.39 29.89
C ASN A 962 62.05 -34.97 28.43
N ASP A 963 62.61 -34.21 27.47
CA ASP A 963 63.30 -34.55 26.19
C ASP A 963 62.75 -35.40 24.99
N SER A 964 63.05 -34.86 23.78
CA SER A 964 63.52 -35.52 22.52
C SER A 964 62.59 -35.99 21.35
N LEU A 965 62.53 -35.15 20.30
CA LEU A 965 62.75 -35.43 18.85
C LEU A 965 62.13 -36.65 18.12
N GLN A 966 61.16 -36.44 17.20
CA GLN A 966 61.37 -36.39 15.72
C GLN A 966 60.07 -36.15 14.89
N THR A 967 60.22 -35.57 13.70
CA THR A 967 59.23 -35.27 12.64
C THR A 967 59.15 -36.42 11.59
N PRO A 968 58.16 -36.52 10.64
CA PRO A 968 57.56 -35.39 9.90
C PRO A 968 56.09 -35.49 9.38
N GLY A 969 55.56 -34.32 8.95
CA GLY A 969 54.60 -34.20 7.83
C GLY A 969 53.28 -33.44 8.13
N GLY A 970 52.96 -32.38 7.36
CA GLY A 970 51.56 -31.91 7.22
C GLY A 970 51.17 -30.44 7.53
N LEU A 971 51.94 -29.44 7.11
CA LEU A 971 51.52 -28.03 6.78
C LEU A 971 50.33 -27.35 7.51
N GLN A 972 50.57 -26.24 8.25
CA GLN A 972 49.75 -25.01 8.12
C GLN A 972 50.35 -23.73 8.77
N THR A 973 50.38 -22.61 8.01
CA THR A 973 50.58 -21.20 8.47
C THR A 973 51.96 -20.87 9.12
N PRO A 974 52.39 -19.58 9.35
CA PRO A 974 51.73 -18.52 10.14
C PRO A 974 51.80 -17.09 9.52
N GLN A 975 51.70 -16.04 10.36
CA GLN A 975 51.55 -14.61 10.02
C GLN A 975 52.87 -13.82 9.76
N LEU A 976 52.75 -12.52 9.42
CA LEU A 976 53.82 -11.58 9.06
C LEU A 976 53.94 -10.39 10.05
N THR A 977 55.16 -9.97 10.39
CA THR A 977 55.54 -8.56 10.71
C THR A 977 57.06 -8.37 10.86
N SER A 978 57.60 -7.21 10.45
CA SER A 978 58.95 -6.65 10.78
C SER A 978 60.23 -7.36 10.27
N THR A 979 61.38 -6.71 9.96
CA THR A 979 61.74 -5.30 9.57
C THR A 979 63.24 -5.19 9.10
N VAL A 980 63.60 -4.04 8.49
CA VAL A 980 64.95 -3.39 8.34
C VAL A 980 65.95 -3.83 7.22
N LEU A 981 66.68 -2.80 6.70
CA LEU A 981 68.02 -2.73 6.04
C LEU A 981 67.99 -2.37 4.53
N ARG A 982 68.54 -1.27 3.95
CA ARG A 982 69.48 -0.15 4.29
C ARG A 982 70.93 -0.29 3.78
N GLU A 983 71.33 0.54 2.80
CA GLU A 983 72.70 1.12 2.69
C GLU A 983 72.77 2.42 1.83
N ASN A 984 73.97 2.98 1.58
CA ASN A 984 74.29 4.39 1.20
C ASN A 984 75.54 4.42 0.24
N PRO A 985 76.35 5.51 -0.03
CA PRO A 985 76.23 6.98 0.12
C PRO A 985 76.77 7.87 -1.06
N ARG A 986 76.49 9.20 -1.04
CA ARG A 986 77.34 10.41 -1.40
C ARG A 986 76.42 11.65 -1.61
N GLN A 987 76.56 12.78 -0.90
CA GLN A 987 77.48 13.94 -1.09
C GLN A 987 77.37 14.64 -2.47
N ALA A 988 77.29 15.97 -2.63
CA ALA A 988 77.03 17.15 -1.75
C ALA A 988 76.66 18.36 -2.68
N ALA A 989 75.84 19.36 -2.32
CA ALA A 989 76.16 20.65 -1.65
C ALA A 989 74.84 21.51 -1.65
N GLU A 990 74.41 22.30 -0.67
CA GLU A 990 74.99 23.46 0.05
C GLU A 990 74.80 24.83 -0.66
N HIS A 991 73.74 25.59 -0.30
CA HIS A 991 73.81 27.00 0.18
C HIS A 991 72.43 27.66 0.48
N ILE A 992 72.41 28.57 1.46
CA ILE A 992 71.36 29.58 1.75
C ILE A 992 72.10 30.89 2.10
N PRO A 993 71.73 32.02 1.47
CA PRO A 993 71.33 33.25 2.20
C PRO A 993 70.24 34.03 1.43
N ASP A 994 69.54 35.07 1.93
CA ASP A 994 69.17 35.57 3.28
C ASP A 994 68.10 36.69 3.09
N GLN A 995 67.41 37.07 4.17
CA GLN A 995 66.83 38.41 4.46
C GLN A 995 65.81 39.11 3.53
N ASP A 996 64.75 39.65 4.18
CA ASP A 996 64.13 41.00 4.11
C ASP A 996 64.04 41.74 2.74
N SER A 997 62.94 42.45 2.39
CA SER A 997 62.05 43.25 3.26
C SER A 997 60.70 43.63 2.60
N SER A 998 59.86 44.32 3.39
CA SER A 998 58.89 45.38 3.01
C SER A 998 57.62 45.05 2.18
N GLU A 999 56.47 45.26 2.83
CA GLU A 999 55.20 45.77 2.26
C GLU A 999 55.38 47.21 1.67
N PRO A 1000 54.37 47.92 1.07
CA PRO A 1000 52.95 47.57 0.94
C PRO A 1000 52.24 47.91 -0.41
N GLY A 1001 51.06 47.29 -0.60
CA GLY A 1001 49.80 48.02 -0.88
C GLY A 1001 49.38 48.41 -2.31
N SER A 1002 48.09 48.71 -2.42
CA SER A 1002 47.36 49.39 -3.52
C SER A 1002 46.90 48.57 -4.74
N GLU A 1003 45.58 48.59 -4.94
CA GLU A 1003 44.84 48.42 -6.22
C GLU A 1003 45.02 49.71 -7.11
N PRO A 1004 44.37 49.93 -8.29
CA PRO A 1004 43.31 49.15 -8.95
C PRO A 1004 43.32 49.06 -10.50
N ASP A 1005 42.24 48.46 -11.05
CA ASP A 1005 41.48 48.83 -12.26
C ASP A 1005 41.88 48.47 -13.73
N PHE A 1006 40.82 48.47 -14.56
CA PHE A 1006 40.68 48.61 -16.03
C PHE A 1006 40.94 47.44 -17.03
N ILE A 1007 39.89 46.63 -17.19
CA ILE A 1007 39.15 46.30 -18.44
C ILE A 1007 39.81 46.68 -19.79
N HIS A 1008 40.14 45.68 -20.64
CA HIS A 1008 39.65 45.63 -22.04
C HIS A 1008 39.72 44.25 -22.73
N ASN A 1009 38.77 44.02 -23.65
CA ASN A 1009 38.78 43.00 -24.73
C ASN A 1009 39.29 43.73 -26.03
N PRO A 1010 39.13 43.32 -27.32
CA PRO A 1010 38.58 42.09 -27.89
C PRO A 1010 39.36 41.47 -29.10
N GLN A 1011 38.83 40.33 -29.59
CA GLN A 1011 38.73 39.90 -31.02
C GLN A 1011 39.99 39.70 -31.91
N MET A 1012 40.17 38.45 -32.33
CA MET A 1012 40.30 37.97 -33.73
C MET A 1012 40.18 36.43 -33.69
N GLN A 1013 39.87 35.61 -34.71
CA GLN A 1013 39.28 35.64 -36.05
C GLN A 1013 39.74 34.30 -36.70
N MET A 1014 38.93 33.67 -37.57
CA MET A 1014 39.13 32.28 -38.04
C MET A 1014 40.18 32.12 -39.17
N SER A 1015 40.89 30.97 -39.25
CA SER A 1015 41.05 30.16 -40.49
C SER A 1015 41.89 28.86 -40.36
N TRP A 1016 41.28 27.73 -40.73
CA TRP A 1016 41.75 26.50 -41.43
C TRP A 1016 43.24 26.04 -41.58
N LEU A 1017 43.37 24.70 -41.58
CA LEU A 1017 44.00 23.78 -42.59
C LEU A 1017 45.24 22.92 -42.17
N ASP A 1018 45.06 21.59 -42.20
CA ASP A 1018 45.99 20.54 -42.71
C ASP A 1018 47.39 20.27 -42.04
N GLN A 1019 48.04 19.08 -42.14
CA GLN A 1019 47.80 17.88 -42.98
C GLN A 1019 48.47 16.55 -42.48
N GLN A 1020 48.06 15.41 -43.08
CA GLN A 1020 48.76 14.09 -43.22
C GLN A 1020 48.88 13.15 -41.98
N LYS A 1021 48.73 11.81 -42.07
CA LYS A 1021 48.29 10.89 -43.17
C LYS A 1021 47.95 9.46 -42.66
N MET A 1022 47.01 8.78 -43.35
CA MET A 1022 46.93 7.35 -43.82
C MET A 1022 47.58 6.17 -43.02
N GLU A 1023 47.16 4.89 -43.08
CA GLU A 1023 46.31 4.13 -44.04
C GLU A 1023 45.81 2.78 -43.46
N GLU A 1024 44.59 2.31 -43.79
CA GLU A 1024 44.24 0.95 -44.29
C GLU A 1024 42.71 0.68 -44.29
N VAL A 1025 42.23 -0.23 -45.16
CA VAL A 1025 40.79 -0.39 -45.50
C VAL A 1025 40.41 -1.84 -45.88
N ASN A 1026 39.14 -2.21 -45.65
CA ASN A 1026 38.32 -3.26 -46.32
C ASN A 1026 38.41 -4.75 -45.89
N ARG A 1027 37.28 -5.28 -45.39
CA ARG A 1027 36.62 -6.56 -45.76
C ARG A 1027 35.36 -6.77 -44.90
N LYS A 1028 34.27 -7.41 -45.32
CA LYS A 1028 33.52 -7.58 -46.59
C LYS A 1028 32.32 -8.48 -46.23
N ASP A 1029 31.17 -8.29 -46.86
CA ASP A 1029 29.94 -9.08 -46.64
C ASP A 1029 30.10 -10.60 -46.74
N ARG A 1030 29.22 -11.35 -46.03
CA ARG A 1030 28.28 -12.28 -46.70
C ARG A 1030 27.19 -12.88 -45.81
N GLY A 1031 25.95 -12.90 -46.33
CA GLY A 1031 24.98 -13.97 -46.09
C GLY A 1031 23.78 -13.63 -45.19
N GLY A 1032 22.56 -13.84 -45.71
CA GLY A 1032 21.30 -13.78 -44.94
C GLY A 1032 20.17 -14.51 -45.68
N MET A 1033 18.92 -14.14 -45.37
CA MET A 1033 17.66 -14.38 -46.13
C MET A 1033 16.70 -15.51 -45.65
N ASN A 1034 15.54 -15.11 -45.11
CA ASN A 1034 14.19 -15.75 -45.12
C ASN A 1034 13.93 -17.08 -44.35
N TYR A 1035 12.75 -17.37 -43.75
CA TYR A 1035 11.43 -16.68 -43.72
C TYR A 1035 10.51 -17.14 -42.55
N MET A 1036 9.57 -16.25 -42.13
CA MET A 1036 8.24 -16.49 -41.51
C MET A 1036 7.95 -17.68 -40.55
N LYS A 1037 7.59 -17.37 -39.28
CA LYS A 1037 6.18 -17.46 -38.79
C LYS A 1037 5.96 -16.80 -37.42
N ALA A 1038 4.71 -16.42 -37.15
CA ALA A 1038 4.31 -15.60 -36.00
C ALA A 1038 4.16 -16.36 -34.66
N ARG A 1039 4.37 -15.66 -33.54
CA ARG A 1039 3.67 -15.90 -32.26
C ARG A 1039 3.73 -14.68 -31.33
N SER A 1040 2.78 -14.63 -30.39
CA SER A 1040 2.56 -13.54 -29.43
C SER A 1040 3.81 -13.20 -28.61
N GLY A 1041 4.11 -11.90 -28.46
CA GLY A 1041 5.21 -11.38 -27.65
C GLY A 1041 4.72 -10.58 -26.45
N GLY A 1042 4.71 -11.20 -25.27
CA GLY A 1042 4.56 -10.47 -24.00
C GLY A 1042 5.88 -9.81 -23.61
N VAL A 1043 5.83 -8.53 -23.22
CA VAL A 1043 7.04 -7.78 -22.83
C VAL A 1043 7.59 -8.32 -21.51
N ARG A 1044 8.80 -8.89 -21.55
CA ARG A 1044 9.57 -9.22 -20.34
C ARG A 1044 10.18 -7.93 -19.77
N GLN A 1045 9.70 -7.51 -18.61
CA GLN A 1045 10.40 -6.50 -17.81
C GLN A 1045 11.57 -7.17 -17.07
N GLN A 1046 12.79 -6.67 -17.26
CA GLN A 1046 13.97 -7.17 -16.53
C GLN A 1046 14.01 -6.55 -15.13
N VAL A 1047 13.74 -7.35 -14.11
CA VAL A 1047 14.08 -6.97 -12.72
C VAL A 1047 15.58 -7.19 -12.54
N ARG A 1048 16.35 -6.10 -12.55
CA ARG A 1048 17.78 -6.12 -12.24
C ARG A 1048 17.97 -5.64 -10.81
N GLY A 1049 18.04 -6.58 -9.87
CA GLY A 1049 18.32 -6.26 -8.47
C GLY A 1049 19.75 -5.71 -8.31
N LEU A 1050 19.86 -4.56 -7.66
CA LEU A 1050 21.06 -4.15 -6.94
C LEU A 1050 20.73 -4.25 -5.46
N MET A 1051 21.64 -4.82 -4.68
CA MET A 1051 21.54 -4.91 -3.22
C MET A 1051 22.45 -3.85 -2.63
N GLU A 1052 21.88 -2.91 -1.89
CA GLU A 1052 22.59 -2.06 -0.94
C GLU A 1052 21.83 -2.20 0.39
N ASP A 1053 22.49 -2.77 1.40
CA ASP A 1053 21.86 -3.22 2.65
C ASP A 1053 21.80 -2.09 3.70
N ASP A 1054 20.91 -1.11 3.48
CA ASP A 1054 20.53 -0.14 4.53
C ASP A 1054 19.30 -0.64 5.31
N ALA A 1055 19.57 -1.36 6.41
CA ALA A 1055 18.53 -1.90 7.28
C ALA A 1055 18.08 -0.88 8.35
N GLU A 1056 17.04 -0.09 8.04
CA GLU A 1056 16.37 0.71 9.06
C GLU A 1056 15.64 -0.17 10.10
N PRO A 1057 15.80 0.06 11.42
CA PRO A 1057 15.06 -0.68 12.43
C PRO A 1057 13.59 -0.21 12.51
N ILE A 1058 12.67 -1.17 12.60
CA ILE A 1058 11.24 -0.91 12.81
C ILE A 1058 11.04 -0.24 14.18
N PHE A 1059 10.38 0.93 14.20
CA PHE A 1059 10.26 1.79 15.40
C PHE A 1059 8.83 2.26 15.73
N GLU A 1060 7.79 1.74 15.06
CA GLU A 1060 6.42 2.25 15.20
C GLU A 1060 5.61 1.59 16.35
N ASP A 1061 5.74 0.29 16.56
CA ASP A 1061 4.88 -0.50 17.46
C ASP A 1061 4.98 -0.17 18.97
N VAL A 1062 5.96 0.64 19.40
CA VAL A 1062 6.19 0.97 20.81
C VAL A 1062 5.33 2.14 21.31
N MET A 1063 4.62 2.84 20.42
CA MET A 1063 3.92 4.10 20.75
C MET A 1063 2.45 3.95 21.16
N MET A 1064 1.81 2.79 20.95
CA MET A 1064 0.35 2.62 21.10
C MET A 1064 -0.05 1.41 21.97
N SER A 1065 0.26 1.44 23.27
CA SER A 1065 -0.42 0.58 24.25
C SER A 1065 -0.38 1.13 25.67
N SER A 1066 -1.56 1.30 26.29
CA SER A 1066 -1.73 1.51 27.75
C SER A 1066 -3.19 1.29 28.16
N ARG A 1067 -3.40 0.53 29.25
CA ARG A 1067 -4.70 0.13 29.86
C ARG A 1067 -5.60 -0.76 29.00
N GLY A 1068 -6.05 -1.91 29.54
CA GLY A 1068 -7.16 -2.64 28.92
C GLY A 1068 -7.54 -4.06 29.38
N GLN A 1069 -6.68 -4.84 30.06
CA GLN A 1069 -7.04 -6.22 30.47
C GLN A 1069 -6.43 -6.64 31.82
N LEU A 1070 -7.30 -7.16 32.71
CA LEU A 1070 -7.09 -8.34 33.57
C LEU A 1070 -8.23 -8.44 34.61
N GLU A 1071 -9.24 -9.28 34.34
CA GLU A 1071 -9.92 -10.11 35.36
C GLU A 1071 -10.25 -11.46 34.69
N ASP A 1072 -9.82 -12.55 35.30
CA ASP A 1072 -10.08 -13.92 34.83
C ASP A 1072 -11.41 -14.44 35.36
N MET A 1073 -12.05 -15.36 34.62
CA MET A 1073 -12.63 -16.56 35.24
C MET A 1073 -12.73 -17.72 34.24
N ASN A 1074 -12.16 -18.86 34.63
CA ASN A 1074 -12.39 -20.16 33.97
C ASN A 1074 -13.67 -20.79 34.52
N GLU A 1075 -14.43 -21.46 33.66
CA GLU A 1075 -15.26 -22.60 34.07
C GLU A 1075 -15.41 -23.57 32.88
N GLU A 1076 -15.06 -24.84 33.10
CA GLU A 1076 -15.31 -25.95 32.20
C GLU A 1076 -16.62 -26.64 32.64
N PHE A 1077 -17.51 -27.06 31.71
CA PHE A 1077 -17.77 -28.49 31.43
C PHE A 1077 -18.94 -28.78 30.47
N GLU A 1078 -18.78 -29.89 29.75
CA GLU A 1078 -19.81 -30.81 29.24
C GLU A 1078 -20.83 -30.37 28.15
N ASP A 1079 -21.65 -31.35 27.76
CA ASP A 1079 -21.96 -31.66 26.36
C ASP A 1079 -23.47 -31.67 26.06
N THR A 1080 -23.82 -31.56 24.77
CA THR A 1080 -25.17 -31.77 24.20
C THR A 1080 -26.38 -31.04 24.81
N MET A 1081 -26.88 -30.02 24.11
CA MET A 1081 -28.33 -29.93 23.83
C MET A 1081 -28.65 -29.03 22.62
N VAL A 1082 -29.81 -29.25 22.01
CA VAL A 1082 -30.37 -28.39 20.95
C VAL A 1082 -30.96 -27.15 21.59
N ILE A 1083 -30.65 -25.97 21.06
CA ILE A 1083 -31.20 -24.69 21.53
C ILE A 1083 -31.78 -23.92 20.33
N ASP A 1084 -33.06 -23.57 20.44
CA ASP A 1084 -33.77 -22.75 19.46
C ASP A 1084 -33.30 -21.29 19.44
N LEU A 1085 -33.43 -20.64 18.28
CA LEU A 1085 -33.17 -19.21 18.12
C LEU A 1085 -34.19 -18.37 18.91
N PRO A 1086 -33.77 -17.49 19.84
CA PRO A 1086 -34.69 -16.52 20.45
C PRO A 1086 -35.15 -15.49 19.40
N PRO A 1087 -36.41 -15.02 19.47
CA PRO A 1087 -36.97 -14.13 18.45
C PRO A 1087 -36.43 -12.70 18.54
N SER A 1088 -36.56 -11.97 17.43
CA SER A 1088 -36.11 -10.59 17.29
C SER A 1088 -36.72 -9.64 18.32
N ARG A 1089 -35.88 -8.79 18.92
CA ARG A 1089 -36.29 -7.80 19.93
C ARG A 1089 -35.94 -6.36 19.52
N ASN A 1090 -36.44 -5.95 18.36
CA ASN A 1090 -36.57 -4.53 18.05
C ASN A 1090 -37.66 -3.91 18.93
N ARG A 1091 -37.31 -2.87 19.72
CA ARG A 1091 -38.09 -1.66 20.06
C ARG A 1091 -37.87 -1.19 21.51
N ARG A 1092 -37.20 -0.03 21.63
CA ARG A 1092 -37.14 0.89 22.79
C ARG A 1092 -36.50 0.36 24.08
N GLU A 1093 -35.33 0.92 24.37
CA GLU A 1093 -35.27 1.96 25.40
C GLU A 1093 -34.53 3.19 24.83
N ARG A 1094 -34.76 4.40 25.36
CA ARG A 1094 -34.27 5.66 24.77
C ARG A 1094 -34.08 6.72 25.86
N ALA A 1095 -32.94 6.68 26.53
CA ALA A 1095 -32.55 7.68 27.53
C ALA A 1095 -31.02 7.89 27.53
N GLU A 1096 -30.62 9.15 27.42
CA GLU A 1096 -29.47 9.78 28.09
C GLU A 1096 -28.15 9.00 28.16
N LEU A 1097 -27.34 9.16 27.11
CA LEU A 1097 -25.91 9.41 27.27
C LEU A 1097 -25.60 10.80 26.71
N ARG A 1098 -24.93 11.64 27.50
CA ARG A 1098 -24.40 12.93 27.03
C ARG A 1098 -23.07 12.71 26.29
N PRO A 1099 -22.74 13.52 25.27
CA PRO A 1099 -21.34 13.75 24.92
C PRO A 1099 -20.66 14.54 26.05
N ASP A 1100 -19.32 14.67 26.01
CA ASP A 1100 -18.61 15.94 26.28
C ASP A 1100 -17.08 15.76 26.14
N PHE A 1101 -16.39 16.90 25.99
CA PHE A 1101 -14.93 17.13 26.09
C PHE A 1101 -14.02 16.71 24.92
N PHE A 1102 -14.15 17.45 23.81
CA PHE A 1102 -13.05 18.30 23.32
C PHE A 1102 -13.65 19.48 22.52
N ASP A 1103 -13.90 20.60 23.20
CA ASP A 1103 -14.15 21.92 22.60
C ASP A 1103 -12.99 22.84 22.99
N SER A 1104 -12.61 23.78 22.11
CA SER A 1104 -11.36 24.56 22.18
C SER A 1104 -11.62 26.06 22.34
N THR A 1105 -12.45 26.43 23.31
CA THR A 1105 -12.98 27.80 23.49
C THR A 1105 -12.98 28.26 24.96
N ALA A 1106 -11.82 28.35 25.62
CA ALA A 1106 -11.75 28.80 27.03
C ALA A 1106 -10.38 29.39 27.52
N ILE A 1107 -9.82 30.40 26.85
CA ILE A 1107 -8.89 31.37 27.47
C ILE A 1107 -9.24 32.78 26.94
N ILE A 1108 -9.15 33.78 27.83
CA ILE A 1108 -9.55 35.20 27.68
C ILE A 1108 -11.00 35.47 28.10
N GLU A 1109 -11.18 35.75 29.39
CA GLU A 1109 -12.01 36.86 29.86
C GLU A 1109 -11.55 37.24 31.28
N ASP A 1110 -11.27 38.53 31.51
CA ASP A 1110 -11.20 39.15 32.84
C ASP A 1110 -11.56 40.65 32.66
N ASP A 1111 -12.32 41.21 33.59
CA ASP A 1111 -13.18 42.39 33.39
C ASP A 1111 -12.51 43.69 32.86
N SER A 1112 -13.16 44.35 31.88
CA SER A 1112 -13.70 45.71 32.12
C SER A 1112 -14.62 46.28 31.02
N GLY A 1113 -15.89 46.56 31.37
CA GLY A 1113 -16.49 47.88 31.09
C GLY A 1113 -17.53 48.05 29.95
N PHE A 1114 -18.80 48.19 30.36
CA PHE A 1114 -19.87 49.02 29.74
C PHE A 1114 -20.31 48.82 28.27
N GLY A 1115 -21.58 48.42 28.09
CA GLY A 1115 -22.46 49.11 27.12
C GLY A 1115 -23.36 48.26 26.23
N MET A 1116 -24.68 48.37 26.43
CA MET A 1116 -25.71 48.08 25.40
C MET A 1116 -25.52 49.05 24.20
N GLN A 1117 -25.99 48.77 22.97
CA GLN A 1117 -27.30 48.18 22.64
C GLN A 1117 -27.36 47.63 21.18
N MET A 1118 -28.35 46.75 20.95
CA MET A 1118 -28.69 46.04 19.70
C MET A 1118 -28.45 46.78 18.37
N PHE A 1119 -27.89 46.05 17.40
CA PHE A 1119 -28.66 45.59 16.22
C PHE A 1119 -28.16 44.23 15.71
#